data_AF-A0A5I4QF18-F1
#
_entry.id   AF-A0A5I4QF18-F1
#
_cell.length_a   1.000
_cell.length_b   1.000
_cell.length_c   1.000
_cell.angle_alpha   90.00
_cell.angle_beta   90.00
_cell.angle_gamma   90.00
#
_symmetry.space_group_name_H-M   'P 1'
#
loop_
_entity.id
_entity.type
_entity.pdbx_description
1 polymer ?
#
loop_
_entity_poly.entity_id
_entity_poly.type
_entity_poly.pdbx_seq_one_letter_code
_entity_poly.pdbx_strand_id
1 'polypeptide(L)'
;MTLNRACTIMTVKSVDEDKRVIVGIASTPSPDRDGDILEPSGAKFRDEIPFLWQHDRSQPIGNCTPKMVKEGIQITAQLVKPTPDMPSQLAARLEEAWASIKSQLVKGLSVGFKPIKYAFLDSGGVHFQEWEMLETSAVTIPANADCSIQTVKSFDRQLLAALGNEKPVVKANQSAGATAKKQTSQKGKPTMNIAEQIKSFENKRAALAASLNDIMSKAADEGRTLDAEETESYDSTFAEVKACDEHLKRLRDMETSMASTAKPVTKAASGEVTVVNNAPSIIRVEPKLEKGIAFARFAKSLAAGNGSRSEALQIAKNQYPEDTKLHHVLKAAVSAGTTTDPTWAGALVEYQDYAQDFVEFLRPQTIIGRFGQGNIPSLRQVPFNVRIPAQTSGGSASWVGQGKAKPLTKFDFETITFGFSKVASIAVLTEELIRFSNPSADALVRNALAEAVIARLDTDFIDPAKDAVADVSPASITNGITAIPSTGDPDTDAAAAFGQFVTNNLQPNGAVWLMSSTTALTLSIRKNALGQKEYPDMTMLGGAFQGLPVIVSQYVGNQLVLVNAPDVYLADDGGVAVDMSREASLEMQSAPTHDSTTPTPIELVSMFQTNSVAIRAERWINWKRRRDAAVAVISGVDYSTGATS
;
A
#
# COMPACT_ATOMS: atom_id res chain seq x y z
N MET A 1 -7.28 52.82 10.63
CA MET A 1 -6.99 51.81 9.59
C MET A 1 -7.44 52.37 8.26
N THR A 2 -6.61 52.32 7.22
CA THR A 2 -6.90 52.91 5.90
C THR A 2 -6.80 51.84 4.82
N LEU A 3 -7.95 51.48 4.23
CA LEU A 3 -8.07 50.45 3.20
C LEU A 3 -7.88 51.06 1.81
N ASN A 4 -6.66 51.04 1.30
CA ASN A 4 -6.35 51.46 -0.07
C ASN A 4 -6.85 50.42 -1.09
N ARG A 5 -8.14 50.47 -1.43
CA ARG A 5 -8.72 49.68 -2.54
C ARG A 5 -8.55 50.41 -3.87
N ALA A 6 -7.57 49.98 -4.66
CA ALA A 6 -7.34 50.50 -6.01
C ALA A 6 -8.35 49.89 -7.02
N CYS A 7 -9.52 50.50 -7.15
CA CYS A 7 -10.52 50.10 -8.15
C CYS A 7 -10.15 50.62 -9.55
N THR A 8 -9.41 49.83 -10.33
CA THR A 8 -9.15 50.15 -11.75
C THR A 8 -10.41 49.89 -12.59
N ILE A 9 -11.15 50.96 -12.89
CA ILE A 9 -12.35 50.88 -13.75
C ILE A 9 -11.93 50.78 -15.22
N MET A 10 -11.88 49.56 -15.76
CA MET A 10 -11.81 49.35 -17.21
C MET A 10 -13.20 49.20 -17.81
N THR A 11 -13.69 50.28 -18.43
CA THR A 11 -14.95 50.28 -19.18
C THR A 11 -14.82 49.40 -20.43
N VAL A 12 -15.59 48.31 -20.50
CA VAL A 12 -15.68 47.46 -21.70
C VAL A 12 -16.18 48.29 -22.88
N LYS A 13 -15.34 48.48 -23.89
CA LYS A 13 -15.68 49.20 -25.13
C LYS A 13 -16.00 48.21 -26.25
N SER A 14 -17.30 48.01 -26.50
CA SER A 14 -17.91 47.28 -27.64
C SER A 14 -17.36 45.87 -27.94
N VAL A 15 -18.17 44.85 -27.62
CA VAL A 15 -18.04 43.51 -28.21
C VAL A 15 -18.53 43.55 -29.66
N ASP A 16 -18.03 42.64 -30.51
CA ASP A 16 -18.61 42.34 -31.82
C ASP A 16 -19.88 41.49 -31.62
N GLU A 17 -21.03 42.15 -31.45
CA GLU A 17 -22.23 41.53 -30.86
C GLU A 17 -22.79 40.36 -31.67
N ASP A 18 -22.58 40.33 -32.99
CA ASP A 18 -23.05 39.27 -33.87
C ASP A 18 -22.21 37.98 -33.79
N LYS A 19 -20.91 38.10 -33.46
CA LYS A 19 -19.99 36.94 -33.45
C LYS A 19 -19.95 36.19 -32.11
N ARG A 20 -20.46 36.80 -31.03
CA ARG A 20 -20.43 36.30 -29.64
C ARG A 20 -19.05 35.80 -29.16
N VAL A 21 -17.99 36.50 -29.57
CA VAL A 21 -16.61 36.20 -29.14
C VAL A 21 -16.26 36.98 -27.87
N ILE A 22 -15.65 36.30 -26.90
CA ILE A 22 -15.02 36.90 -25.73
C ILE A 22 -13.55 36.48 -25.64
N VAL A 23 -12.77 37.29 -24.93
CA VAL A 23 -11.36 37.02 -24.61
C VAL A 23 -11.21 37.12 -23.09
N GLY A 24 -10.23 36.44 -22.50
CA GLY A 24 -9.91 36.59 -21.08
C GLY A 24 -8.71 35.75 -20.65
N ILE A 25 -8.31 35.88 -19.40
CA ILE A 25 -7.27 35.05 -18.78
C ILE A 25 -7.96 33.96 -17.95
N ALA A 26 -7.62 32.71 -18.21
CA ALA A 26 -8.24 31.53 -17.59
C ALA A 26 -7.34 30.81 -16.57
N SER A 27 -6.03 31.09 -16.59
CA SER A 27 -5.06 30.63 -15.60
C SER A 27 -3.90 31.63 -15.52
N THR A 28 -3.39 31.89 -14.32
CA THR A 28 -2.21 32.73 -14.02
C THR A 28 -1.27 31.96 -13.07
N PRO A 29 0.02 32.34 -12.96
CA PRO A 29 0.96 31.70 -12.03
C PRO A 29 0.79 32.15 -10.56
N SER A 30 -0.26 32.89 -10.23
CA SER A 30 -0.62 33.26 -8.85
C SER A 30 -1.36 32.10 -8.16
N PRO A 31 -1.20 31.92 -6.83
CA PRO A 31 -2.04 31.01 -6.07
C PRO A 31 -3.52 31.38 -6.18
N ASP A 32 -4.37 30.37 -6.23
CA ASP A 32 -5.81 30.54 -6.23
C ASP A 32 -6.41 30.72 -4.81
N ARG A 33 -7.73 30.62 -4.69
CA ARG A 33 -8.45 30.80 -3.42
C ARG A 33 -8.23 29.67 -2.42
N ASP A 34 -7.92 28.47 -2.90
CA ASP A 34 -7.68 27.29 -2.06
C ASP A 34 -6.17 27.10 -1.78
N GLY A 35 -5.32 27.83 -2.52
CA GLY A 35 -3.87 27.93 -2.33
C GLY A 35 -3.06 27.22 -3.42
N ASP A 36 -3.74 26.69 -4.44
CA ASP A 36 -3.14 25.92 -5.52
C ASP A 36 -2.55 26.83 -6.60
N ILE A 37 -1.47 26.38 -7.24
CA ILE A 37 -0.80 27.08 -8.35
C ILE A 37 -0.85 26.20 -9.58
N LEU A 38 -1.59 26.62 -10.59
CA LEU A 38 -1.55 26.04 -11.93
C LEU A 38 -0.40 26.66 -12.72
N GLU A 39 0.71 25.95 -12.86
CA GLU A 39 1.90 26.43 -13.59
C GLU A 39 1.58 26.62 -15.07
N PRO A 40 1.49 27.85 -15.63
CA PRO A 40 1.09 28.04 -17.02
C PRO A 40 2.08 27.38 -17.98
N SER A 41 3.38 27.42 -17.65
CA SER A 41 4.42 26.81 -18.49
C SER A 41 4.35 25.27 -18.55
N GLY A 42 3.59 24.64 -17.66
CA GLY A 42 3.34 23.19 -17.63
C GLY A 42 2.00 22.75 -18.24
N ALA A 43 1.20 23.70 -18.75
CA ALA A 43 -0.13 23.42 -19.26
C ALA A 43 -0.11 22.79 -20.66
N LYS A 44 -0.80 21.67 -20.81
CA LYS A 44 -1.01 20.96 -22.08
C LYS A 44 -2.47 21.14 -22.49
N PHE A 45 -2.70 21.66 -23.68
CA PHE A 45 -4.03 21.95 -24.20
C PHE A 45 -4.11 21.71 -25.71
N ARG A 46 -5.33 21.56 -26.21
CA ARG A 46 -5.63 21.41 -27.64
C ARG A 46 -5.92 22.78 -28.25
N ASP A 47 -5.85 22.90 -29.58
CA ASP A 47 -6.14 24.16 -30.30
C ASP A 47 -7.58 24.66 -30.09
N GLU A 48 -8.49 23.73 -29.78
CA GLU A 48 -9.89 24.00 -29.43
C GLU A 48 -10.32 23.07 -28.29
N ILE A 49 -10.96 23.64 -27.26
CA ILE A 49 -11.54 22.92 -26.11
C ILE A 49 -12.96 23.45 -25.81
N PRO A 50 -13.84 22.66 -25.16
CA PRO A 50 -15.20 23.10 -24.82
C PRO A 50 -15.21 24.34 -23.92
N PHE A 51 -16.15 25.25 -24.18
CA PHE A 51 -16.46 26.38 -23.31
C PHE A 51 -17.78 26.11 -22.58
N LEU A 52 -17.74 25.97 -21.26
CA LEU A 52 -18.87 25.51 -20.43
C LEU A 52 -19.50 26.65 -19.60
N TRP A 53 -20.68 26.36 -19.04
CA TRP A 53 -21.36 27.22 -18.06
C TRP A 53 -21.18 26.63 -16.65
N GLN A 54 -20.58 27.40 -15.73
CA GLN A 54 -20.46 27.05 -14.30
C GLN A 54 -19.91 25.63 -14.03
N HIS A 55 -18.94 25.15 -14.83
CA HIS A 55 -18.36 23.79 -14.79
C HIS A 55 -19.33 22.62 -15.07
N ASP A 56 -20.57 22.85 -15.50
CA ASP A 56 -21.48 21.77 -15.88
C ASP A 56 -21.10 21.19 -17.25
N ARG A 57 -20.52 19.98 -17.21
CA ARG A 57 -20.07 19.20 -18.37
C ARG A 57 -21.19 18.77 -19.30
N SER A 58 -22.45 18.79 -18.86
CA SER A 58 -23.63 18.56 -19.70
C SER A 58 -24.11 19.83 -20.42
N GLN A 59 -23.57 21.01 -20.08
CA GLN A 59 -24.02 22.31 -20.56
C GLN A 59 -22.90 23.15 -21.25
N PRO A 60 -22.32 22.67 -22.37
CA PRO A 60 -21.44 23.49 -23.21
C PRO A 60 -22.20 24.66 -23.84
N ILE A 61 -21.61 25.86 -23.85
CA ILE A 61 -22.17 27.10 -24.43
C ILE A 61 -21.41 27.60 -25.66
N GLY A 62 -20.27 26.98 -25.96
CA GLY A 62 -19.40 27.32 -27.09
C GLY A 62 -18.12 26.49 -27.06
N ASN A 63 -17.14 26.94 -27.83
CA ASN A 63 -15.77 26.43 -27.82
C ASN A 63 -14.80 27.57 -27.52
N CYS A 64 -13.56 27.24 -27.13
CA CYS A 64 -12.50 28.24 -26.97
C CYS A 64 -11.12 27.73 -27.39
N THR A 65 -10.30 28.65 -27.86
CA THR A 65 -8.88 28.44 -28.19
C THR A 65 -8.01 29.01 -27.07
N PRO A 66 -7.31 28.18 -26.29
CA PRO A 66 -6.31 28.60 -25.31
C PRO A 66 -4.99 28.97 -25.97
N LYS A 67 -4.26 29.91 -25.36
CA LYS A 67 -2.97 30.40 -25.84
C LYS A 67 -2.09 30.88 -24.69
N MET A 68 -0.81 30.53 -24.73
CA MET A 68 0.18 31.04 -23.79
C MET A 68 0.47 32.53 -24.03
N VAL A 69 0.41 33.34 -22.97
CA VAL A 69 0.83 34.74 -22.94
C VAL A 69 1.76 34.98 -21.75
N LYS A 70 2.28 36.20 -21.58
CA LYS A 70 3.23 36.50 -20.50
C LYS A 70 2.54 36.50 -19.12
N GLU A 71 1.25 36.81 -19.11
CA GLU A 71 0.39 36.95 -17.95
C GLU A 71 -0.17 35.60 -17.45
N GLY A 72 -0.07 34.54 -18.26
CA GLY A 72 -0.67 33.23 -18.01
C GLY A 72 -1.25 32.61 -19.29
N ILE A 73 -2.41 31.96 -19.17
CA ILE A 73 -3.14 31.39 -20.31
C ILE A 73 -4.32 32.29 -20.67
N GLN A 74 -4.24 32.87 -21.87
CA GLN A 74 -5.34 33.62 -22.47
C GLN A 74 -6.23 32.67 -23.27
N ILE A 75 -7.55 32.80 -23.14
CA ILE A 75 -8.51 32.09 -23.98
C ILE A 75 -9.25 33.07 -24.89
N THR A 76 -9.61 32.61 -26.08
CA THR A 76 -10.60 33.25 -26.95
C THR A 76 -11.76 32.28 -27.09
N ALA A 77 -12.92 32.60 -26.53
CA ALA A 77 -14.11 31.76 -26.56
C ALA A 77 -15.16 32.33 -27.52
N GLN A 78 -15.81 31.47 -28.30
CA GLN A 78 -16.94 31.82 -29.15
C GLN A 78 -18.18 31.08 -28.67
N LEU A 79 -19.17 31.83 -28.18
CA LEU A 79 -20.45 31.26 -27.74
C LEU A 79 -21.36 31.02 -28.94
N VAL A 80 -22.14 29.95 -28.91
CA VAL A 80 -23.11 29.65 -29.97
C VAL A 80 -24.23 30.70 -29.96
N LYS A 81 -24.53 31.27 -31.13
CA LYS A 81 -25.70 32.13 -31.35
C LYS A 81 -26.91 31.23 -31.68
N PRO A 82 -28.01 31.28 -30.91
CA PRO A 82 -29.20 30.48 -31.17
C PRO A 82 -29.79 30.70 -32.57
N THR A 83 -30.26 29.62 -33.17
CA THR A 83 -31.02 29.61 -34.43
C THR A 83 -32.45 29.08 -34.19
N PRO A 84 -33.45 29.43 -35.03
CA PRO A 84 -34.86 29.13 -34.77
C PRO A 84 -35.23 27.64 -34.71
N ASP A 85 -34.35 26.77 -35.19
CA ASP A 85 -34.43 25.32 -35.21
C ASP A 85 -33.86 24.63 -33.94
N MET A 86 -33.18 25.38 -33.05
CA MET A 86 -32.65 24.82 -31.81
C MET A 86 -33.77 24.51 -30.78
N PRO A 87 -33.61 23.45 -29.96
CA PRO A 87 -34.49 23.19 -28.83
C PRO A 87 -34.60 24.41 -27.90
N SER A 88 -35.82 24.73 -27.46
CA SER A 88 -36.11 25.96 -26.68
C SER A 88 -35.26 26.10 -25.41
N GLN A 89 -34.98 25.00 -24.71
CA GLN A 89 -34.11 24.97 -23.54
C GLN A 89 -32.64 25.29 -23.88
N LEU A 90 -32.14 24.83 -25.04
CA LEU A 90 -30.79 25.14 -25.52
C LEU A 90 -30.68 26.62 -25.90
N ALA A 91 -31.66 27.13 -26.66
CA ALA A 91 -31.71 28.53 -27.06
C ALA A 91 -31.78 29.47 -25.84
N ALA A 92 -32.64 29.16 -24.86
CA ALA A 92 -32.76 29.93 -23.61
C ALA A 92 -31.43 29.99 -22.84
N ARG A 93 -30.77 28.84 -22.65
CA ARG A 93 -29.47 28.75 -21.95
C ARG A 93 -28.35 29.53 -22.65
N LEU A 94 -28.32 29.50 -23.98
CA LEU A 94 -27.34 30.24 -24.78
C LEU A 94 -27.57 31.76 -24.75
N GLU A 95 -28.83 32.22 -24.69
CA GLU A 95 -29.12 33.64 -24.42
C GLU A 95 -28.83 34.02 -22.97
N GLU A 96 -29.17 33.18 -21.98
CA GLU A 96 -28.92 33.44 -20.57
C GLU A 96 -27.42 33.60 -20.27
N ALA A 97 -26.58 32.69 -20.76
CA ALA A 97 -25.12 32.76 -20.60
C ALA A 97 -24.55 34.04 -21.26
N TRP A 98 -24.99 34.34 -22.49
CA TRP A 98 -24.55 35.54 -23.22
C TRP A 98 -25.00 36.83 -22.53
N ALA A 99 -26.26 36.90 -22.10
CA ALA A 99 -26.83 38.04 -21.39
C ALA A 99 -26.15 38.23 -20.02
N SER A 100 -25.84 37.15 -19.30
CA SER A 100 -25.16 37.18 -18.00
C SER A 100 -23.71 37.65 -18.09
N ILE A 101 -22.99 37.30 -19.16
CA ILE A 101 -21.65 37.82 -19.44
C ILE A 101 -21.73 39.30 -19.87
N LYS A 102 -22.63 39.64 -20.81
CA LYS A 102 -22.82 41.02 -21.31
C LYS A 102 -23.27 42.00 -20.22
N SER A 103 -24.15 41.58 -19.31
CA SER A 103 -24.60 42.34 -18.14
C SER A 103 -23.61 42.33 -16.96
N GLN A 104 -22.47 41.67 -17.10
CA GLN A 104 -21.45 41.53 -16.06
C GLN A 104 -21.95 40.88 -14.75
N LEU A 105 -22.93 39.97 -14.84
CA LEU A 105 -23.27 39.06 -13.73
C LEU A 105 -22.22 37.94 -13.61
N VAL A 106 -21.68 37.48 -14.74
CA VAL A 106 -20.59 36.50 -14.83
C VAL A 106 -19.36 37.17 -15.44
N LYS A 107 -18.25 37.21 -14.68
CA LYS A 107 -16.99 37.88 -15.08
C LYS A 107 -15.75 36.98 -14.96
N GLY A 108 -15.84 35.87 -14.24
CA GLY A 108 -14.72 34.97 -14.01
C GLY A 108 -14.54 33.97 -15.15
N LEU A 109 -13.29 33.52 -15.30
CA LEU A 109 -12.94 32.32 -16.06
C LEU A 109 -12.27 31.34 -15.11
N SER A 110 -12.59 30.06 -15.24
CA SER A 110 -12.00 28.98 -14.46
C SER A 110 -11.78 27.78 -15.37
N VAL A 111 -10.78 26.94 -15.08
CA VAL A 111 -10.36 25.84 -15.95
C VAL A 111 -10.63 24.49 -15.29
N GLY A 112 -11.30 23.60 -16.02
CA GLY A 112 -11.34 22.19 -15.65
C GLY A 112 -10.07 21.53 -16.14
N PHE A 113 -9.27 20.99 -15.22
CA PHE A 113 -7.97 20.39 -15.54
C PHE A 113 -7.83 18.97 -15.00
N LYS A 114 -6.83 18.25 -15.53
CA LYS A 114 -6.34 16.98 -15.01
C LYS A 114 -4.87 17.16 -14.59
N PRO A 115 -4.51 16.89 -13.32
CA PRO A 115 -3.12 16.94 -12.90
C PRO A 115 -2.30 15.84 -13.59
N ILE A 116 -1.06 16.17 -13.98
CA ILE A 116 -0.07 15.21 -14.48
C ILE A 116 1.11 15.12 -13.51
N LYS A 117 1.52 16.25 -12.95
CA LYS A 117 2.68 16.37 -12.05
C LYS A 117 2.48 17.55 -11.12
N TYR A 118 2.66 17.34 -9.83
CA TYR A 118 2.42 18.36 -8.81
C TYR A 118 3.37 18.23 -7.62
N ALA A 119 3.42 19.26 -6.80
CA ALA A 119 4.11 19.26 -5.51
C ALA A 119 3.29 20.05 -4.49
N PHE A 120 3.17 19.53 -3.27
CA PHE A 120 2.55 20.26 -2.17
C PHE A 120 3.43 21.44 -1.72
N LEU A 121 2.81 22.58 -1.45
CA LEU A 121 3.43 23.79 -0.95
C LEU A 121 3.37 23.82 0.58
N ASP A 122 4.45 24.27 1.24
CA ASP A 122 4.50 24.43 2.70
C ASP A 122 3.44 25.42 3.25
N SER A 123 2.80 26.20 2.37
CA SER A 123 1.71 27.13 2.67
C SER A 123 0.30 26.51 2.65
N GLY A 124 0.15 25.22 2.31
CA GLY A 124 -1.12 24.48 2.42
C GLY A 124 -1.90 24.22 1.12
N GLY A 125 -1.31 24.47 -0.06
CA GLY A 125 -1.91 24.18 -1.37
C GLY A 125 -0.99 23.36 -2.29
N VAL A 126 -1.34 23.21 -3.57
CA VAL A 126 -0.71 22.31 -4.54
C VAL A 126 -0.19 23.07 -5.77
N HIS A 127 1.11 22.98 -6.06
CA HIS A 127 1.71 23.49 -7.30
C HIS A 127 1.68 22.42 -8.39
N PHE A 128 0.71 22.52 -9.30
CA PHE A 128 0.59 21.68 -10.49
C PHE A 128 1.63 22.11 -11.54
N GLN A 129 2.77 21.41 -11.55
CA GLN A 129 3.92 21.67 -12.43
C GLN A 129 3.71 21.17 -13.88
N GLU A 130 2.84 20.17 -14.09
CA GLU A 130 2.32 19.78 -15.41
C GLU A 130 0.86 19.35 -15.28
N TRP A 131 0.01 19.77 -16.22
CA TRP A 131 -1.44 19.51 -16.19
C TRP A 131 -2.04 19.57 -17.60
N GLU A 132 -3.14 18.84 -17.82
CA GLU A 132 -3.94 18.90 -19.05
C GLU A 132 -5.18 19.78 -18.83
N MET A 133 -5.41 20.77 -19.68
CA MET A 133 -6.64 21.57 -19.67
C MET A 133 -7.73 20.85 -20.47
N LEU A 134 -8.84 20.51 -19.80
CA LEU A 134 -9.95 19.75 -20.37
C LEU A 134 -11.06 20.68 -20.88
N GLU A 135 -11.34 21.76 -20.16
CA GLU A 135 -12.38 22.76 -20.48
C GLU A 135 -12.04 24.12 -19.87
N THR A 136 -12.71 25.16 -20.37
CA THR A 136 -12.79 26.45 -19.66
C THR A 136 -14.24 26.85 -19.45
N SER A 137 -14.56 27.34 -18.25
CA SER A 137 -15.91 27.70 -17.84
C SER A 137 -16.06 29.20 -17.61
N ALA A 138 -17.19 29.75 -18.06
CA ALA A 138 -17.68 31.04 -17.57
C ALA A 138 -18.27 30.85 -16.16
N VAL A 139 -17.76 31.60 -15.17
CA VAL A 139 -18.08 31.41 -13.75
C VAL A 139 -18.33 32.73 -13.01
N THR A 140 -19.24 32.70 -12.04
CA THR A 140 -19.53 33.87 -11.19
C THR A 140 -18.36 34.20 -10.26
N ILE A 141 -17.71 33.16 -9.71
CA ILE A 141 -16.51 33.25 -8.89
C ILE A 141 -15.50 32.24 -9.46
N PRO A 142 -14.34 32.67 -9.97
CA PRO A 142 -13.29 31.76 -10.41
C PRO A 142 -12.54 31.17 -9.21
N ALA A 143 -11.86 30.03 -9.37
CA ALA A 143 -10.93 29.55 -8.34
C ALA A 143 -9.78 30.56 -8.18
N ASN A 144 -9.00 30.77 -9.23
CA ASN A 144 -7.94 31.77 -9.29
C ASN A 144 -8.52 33.20 -9.32
N ALA A 145 -7.97 34.11 -8.51
CA ALA A 145 -8.55 35.44 -8.30
C ALA A 145 -8.29 36.46 -9.44
N ASP A 146 -7.26 36.26 -10.25
CA ASP A 146 -6.89 37.15 -11.35
C ASP A 146 -7.60 36.78 -12.67
N CYS A 147 -8.11 35.55 -12.77
CA CYS A 147 -8.73 35.00 -13.97
C CYS A 147 -10.10 35.64 -14.26
N SER A 148 -10.21 36.26 -15.43
CA SER A 148 -11.27 37.21 -15.75
C SER A 148 -11.54 37.33 -17.25
N ILE A 149 -12.81 37.58 -17.60
CA ILE A 149 -13.24 37.90 -18.97
C ILE A 149 -12.80 39.33 -19.29
N GLN A 150 -11.82 39.45 -20.19
CA GLN A 150 -11.22 40.71 -20.63
C GLN A 150 -11.63 40.98 -22.08
N THR A 151 -12.73 41.70 -22.28
CA THR A 151 -13.22 42.06 -23.62
C THR A 151 -12.22 42.93 -24.39
N VAL A 152 -11.37 42.30 -25.20
CA VAL A 152 -10.46 42.97 -26.12
C VAL A 152 -11.22 43.30 -27.42
N LYS A 153 -11.13 44.56 -27.86
CA LYS A 153 -11.64 44.97 -29.18
C LYS A 153 -10.88 44.28 -30.30
N SER A 154 -11.56 43.50 -31.12
CA SER A 154 -11.05 43.11 -32.44
C SER A 154 -11.02 44.32 -33.36
N PHE A 155 -9.84 44.87 -33.62
CA PHE A 155 -9.62 45.78 -34.74
C PHE A 155 -8.52 45.25 -35.66
N ASP A 156 -9.01 44.62 -36.73
CA ASP A 156 -8.61 44.92 -38.11
C ASP A 156 -7.10 45.13 -38.39
N ARG A 157 -6.46 44.04 -38.84
CA ARG A 157 -5.07 44.07 -39.33
C ARG A 157 -4.92 44.71 -40.72
N GLN A 158 -5.99 44.90 -41.49
CA GLN A 158 -5.91 45.48 -42.84
C GLN A 158 -5.79 47.01 -42.80
N LEU A 159 -6.29 47.67 -41.77
CA LEU A 159 -6.25 49.13 -41.66
C LEU A 159 -4.88 49.69 -41.20
N LEU A 160 -4.08 48.90 -40.48
CA LEU A 160 -2.72 49.31 -40.04
C LEU A 160 -1.65 49.24 -41.15
N ALA A 161 -1.94 48.59 -42.28
CA ALA A 161 -1.03 48.56 -43.43
C ALA A 161 -0.99 49.89 -44.22
N ALA A 162 -1.90 50.83 -43.94
CA ALA A 162 -2.08 52.06 -44.72
C ALA A 162 -1.34 53.30 -44.17
N LEU A 163 -0.67 53.21 -43.01
CA LEU A 163 0.03 54.33 -42.37
C LEU A 163 1.47 53.95 -42.01
N GLY A 164 2.33 53.91 -43.03
CA GLY A 164 3.75 53.53 -42.89
C GLY A 164 4.54 54.52 -42.02
N ASN A 165 4.92 54.08 -40.81
CA ASN A 165 5.79 54.84 -39.91
C ASN A 165 6.67 53.89 -39.08
N GLU A 166 7.81 53.48 -39.65
CA GLU A 166 8.91 52.89 -38.88
C GLU A 166 9.72 53.98 -38.17
N LYS A 167 10.10 53.75 -36.90
CA LYS A 167 11.31 54.29 -36.24
C LYS A 167 11.54 53.60 -34.87
N PRO A 168 12.76 53.62 -34.30
CA PRO A 168 13.39 52.35 -33.96
C PRO A 168 13.79 52.19 -32.49
N VAL A 169 14.38 51.02 -32.20
CA VAL A 169 14.92 50.61 -30.89
C VAL A 169 15.92 51.62 -30.32
N VAL A 170 15.76 51.95 -29.04
CA VAL A 170 16.76 52.65 -28.23
C VAL A 170 17.10 51.80 -27.00
N LYS A 171 18.39 51.57 -26.74
CA LYS A 171 18.90 50.98 -25.49
C LYS A 171 19.29 52.10 -24.52
N ALA A 172 19.07 51.89 -23.22
CA ALA A 172 19.63 52.71 -22.15
C ALA A 172 20.21 51.81 -21.04
N ASN A 173 21.31 52.24 -20.42
CA ASN A 173 22.08 51.48 -19.42
C ASN A 173 22.30 52.32 -18.15
N GLN A 174 22.07 51.72 -16.98
CA GLN A 174 22.50 52.19 -15.63
C GLN A 174 21.84 53.51 -15.15
N SER A 175 21.71 53.81 -13.84
CA SER A 175 22.03 53.12 -12.56
C SER A 175 20.81 53.25 -11.61
N ALA A 176 20.76 52.97 -10.29
CA ALA A 176 21.72 52.63 -9.21
C ALA A 176 20.94 51.82 -8.10
N GLY A 177 21.43 51.50 -6.90
CA GLY A 177 22.75 51.68 -6.27
C GLY A 177 22.76 51.53 -4.74
N ALA A 178 22.78 50.29 -4.23
CA ALA A 178 22.90 49.91 -2.79
C ALA A 178 21.69 50.29 -1.88
N THR A 179 21.46 49.73 -0.67
CA THR A 179 22.20 48.71 0.11
C THR A 179 21.23 47.78 0.87
N ALA A 180 21.27 46.46 0.67
CA ALA A 180 20.75 45.46 1.63
C ALA A 180 21.21 44.02 1.27
N LYS A 181 22.08 43.40 2.09
CA LYS A 181 22.33 41.95 2.00
C LYS A 181 21.26 41.19 2.79
N LYS A 182 20.22 40.73 2.13
CA LYS A 182 19.26 39.77 2.72
C LYS A 182 19.61 38.35 2.25
N GLN A 183 20.15 37.53 3.15
CA GLN A 183 20.42 36.12 2.86
C GLN A 183 19.11 35.32 2.87
N THR A 184 18.48 35.14 1.71
CA THR A 184 17.44 34.13 1.50
C THR A 184 18.08 32.88 0.91
N SER A 185 18.42 31.92 1.76
CA SER A 185 18.90 30.60 1.36
C SER A 185 17.78 29.80 0.69
N GLN A 186 17.69 29.90 -0.65
CA GLN A 186 16.88 28.98 -1.43
C GLN A 186 17.45 27.56 -1.28
N LYS A 187 16.76 26.68 -0.55
CA LYS A 187 16.98 25.24 -0.67
C LYS A 187 16.52 24.82 -2.06
N GLY A 188 17.47 24.66 -2.99
CA GLY A 188 17.20 24.07 -4.29
C GLY A 188 16.65 22.66 -4.15
N LYS A 189 15.87 22.21 -5.13
CA LYS A 189 15.51 20.78 -5.29
C LYS A 189 16.82 19.95 -5.28
N PRO A 190 16.84 18.75 -4.68
CA PRO A 190 17.98 17.85 -4.85
C PRO A 190 18.05 17.44 -6.32
N THR A 191 18.97 18.04 -7.07
CA THR A 191 19.43 17.50 -8.35
C THR A 191 20.15 16.20 -8.04
N MET A 192 19.60 15.06 -8.47
CA MET A 192 20.23 13.75 -8.25
C MET A 192 21.70 13.81 -8.64
N ASN A 193 22.58 13.35 -7.76
CA ASN A 193 24.01 13.30 -8.06
C ASN A 193 24.28 12.26 -9.16
N ILE A 194 25.47 12.31 -9.78
CA ILE A 194 25.74 11.45 -10.96
C ILE A 194 25.66 9.96 -10.62
N ALA A 195 26.04 9.54 -9.40
CA ALA A 195 25.90 8.15 -8.98
C ALA A 195 24.44 7.73 -8.75
N GLU A 196 23.57 8.62 -8.25
CA GLU A 196 22.12 8.42 -8.19
C GLU A 196 21.50 8.32 -9.60
N GLN A 197 21.95 9.16 -10.54
CA GLN A 197 21.53 9.09 -11.94
C GLN A 197 21.96 7.76 -12.57
N ILE A 198 23.24 7.37 -12.44
CA ILE A 198 23.75 6.07 -12.90
C ILE A 198 22.91 4.92 -12.34
N LYS A 199 22.70 4.89 -11.02
CA LYS A 199 21.90 3.83 -10.36
C LYS A 199 20.45 3.77 -10.83
N SER A 200 19.82 4.92 -11.09
CA SER A 200 18.43 4.96 -11.60
C SER A 200 18.33 4.45 -13.05
N PHE A 201 19.30 4.77 -13.92
CA PHE A 201 19.37 4.23 -15.27
C PHE A 201 19.81 2.75 -15.30
N GLU A 202 20.65 2.28 -14.38
CA GLU A 202 20.96 0.86 -14.20
C GLU A 202 19.73 0.06 -13.80
N ASN A 203 18.92 0.57 -12.87
CA ASN A 203 17.63 -0.03 -12.51
C ASN A 203 16.66 -0.07 -13.70
N LYS A 204 16.54 1.03 -14.47
CA LYS A 204 15.70 1.05 -15.68
C LYS A 204 16.16 0.02 -16.72
N ARG A 205 17.48 -0.04 -16.97
CA ARG A 205 18.11 -1.03 -17.86
C ARG A 205 17.80 -2.45 -17.43
N ALA A 206 17.90 -2.76 -16.14
CA ALA A 206 17.61 -4.08 -15.60
C ALA A 206 16.13 -4.49 -15.81
N ALA A 207 15.18 -3.58 -15.59
CA ALA A 207 13.76 -3.83 -15.85
C ALA A 207 13.45 -4.07 -17.33
N LEU A 208 14.00 -3.26 -18.23
CA LEU A 208 13.84 -3.45 -19.68
C LEU A 208 14.49 -4.76 -20.16
N ALA A 209 15.66 -5.12 -19.64
CA ALA A 209 16.33 -6.38 -19.96
C ALA A 209 15.57 -7.61 -19.45
N ALA A 210 14.89 -7.52 -18.30
CA ALA A 210 13.97 -8.56 -17.84
C ALA A 210 12.79 -8.73 -18.82
N SER A 211 12.15 -7.64 -19.24
CA SER A 211 11.06 -7.68 -20.21
C SER A 211 11.47 -8.32 -21.56
N LEU A 212 12.69 -8.09 -22.04
CA LEU A 212 13.23 -8.76 -23.24
C LEU A 212 13.44 -10.26 -23.02
N ASN A 213 13.90 -10.66 -21.84
CA ASN A 213 14.09 -12.08 -21.49
C ASN A 213 12.74 -12.80 -21.34
N ASP A 214 11.72 -12.16 -20.77
CA ASP A 214 10.39 -12.74 -20.60
C ASP A 214 9.72 -13.02 -21.96
N ILE A 215 9.80 -12.05 -22.89
CA ILE A 215 9.31 -12.21 -24.27
C ILE A 215 10.01 -13.39 -24.97
N MET A 216 11.34 -13.48 -24.87
CA MET A 216 12.11 -14.56 -25.49
C MET A 216 11.91 -15.93 -24.81
N SER A 217 11.71 -15.96 -23.49
CA SER A 217 11.47 -17.20 -22.74
C SER A 217 10.11 -17.78 -23.08
N LYS A 218 9.07 -16.94 -23.12
CA LYS A 218 7.72 -17.33 -23.55
C LYS A 218 7.74 -17.96 -24.95
N ALA A 219 8.42 -17.34 -25.92
CA ALA A 219 8.53 -17.88 -27.26
C ALA A 219 9.28 -19.24 -27.31
N ALA A 220 10.32 -19.40 -26.48
CA ALA A 220 11.07 -20.65 -26.36
C ALA A 220 10.24 -21.77 -25.69
N ASP A 221 9.52 -21.47 -24.62
CA ASP A 221 8.63 -22.40 -23.90
C ASP A 221 7.44 -22.84 -24.78
N GLU A 222 6.89 -21.92 -25.57
CA GLU A 222 5.83 -22.20 -26.55
C GLU A 222 6.37 -22.83 -27.86
N GLY A 223 7.69 -23.00 -28.00
CA GLY A 223 8.33 -23.69 -29.12
C GLY A 223 8.19 -22.99 -30.48
N ARG A 224 7.98 -21.68 -30.50
CA ARG A 224 7.64 -20.89 -31.70
C ARG A 224 8.52 -19.66 -31.87
N THR A 225 8.42 -19.01 -33.03
CA THR A 225 8.93 -17.64 -33.19
C THR A 225 8.01 -16.63 -32.52
N LEU A 226 8.54 -15.44 -32.24
CA LEU A 226 7.75 -14.26 -31.89
C LEU A 226 6.66 -14.02 -32.94
N ASP A 227 5.50 -13.56 -32.50
CA ASP A 227 4.47 -13.01 -33.40
C ASP A 227 4.76 -11.53 -33.76
N ALA A 228 3.88 -10.90 -34.53
CA ALA A 228 4.10 -9.52 -34.99
C ALA A 228 4.08 -8.49 -33.85
N GLU A 229 3.22 -8.68 -32.84
CA GLU A 229 3.06 -7.75 -31.71
C GLU A 229 4.21 -7.95 -30.70
N GLU A 230 4.61 -9.21 -30.47
CA GLU A 230 5.79 -9.55 -29.68
C GLU A 230 7.09 -9.05 -30.34
N THR A 231 7.19 -9.09 -31.67
CA THR A 231 8.36 -8.57 -32.41
C THR A 231 8.47 -7.04 -32.30
N GLU A 232 7.37 -6.30 -32.52
CA GLU A 232 7.37 -4.83 -32.38
C GLU A 232 7.67 -4.39 -30.93
N SER A 233 7.13 -5.12 -29.95
CA SER A 233 7.41 -4.92 -28.53
C SER A 233 8.88 -5.17 -28.18
N TYR A 234 9.47 -6.25 -28.72
CA TYR A 234 10.88 -6.59 -28.53
C TYR A 234 11.80 -5.52 -29.12
N ASP A 235 11.62 -5.13 -30.38
CA ASP A 235 12.45 -4.14 -31.07
C ASP A 235 12.37 -2.75 -30.41
N SER A 236 11.18 -2.33 -29.98
CA SER A 236 10.96 -1.09 -29.24
C SER A 236 11.68 -1.11 -27.88
N THR A 237 11.52 -2.19 -27.11
CA THR A 237 12.17 -2.36 -25.80
C THR A 237 13.69 -2.43 -25.94
N PHE A 238 14.20 -3.09 -26.99
CA PHE A 238 15.62 -3.16 -27.29
C PHE A 238 16.22 -1.79 -27.67
N ALA A 239 15.48 -0.96 -28.42
CA ALA A 239 15.86 0.42 -28.69
C ALA A 239 15.95 1.27 -27.41
N GLU A 240 15.03 1.09 -26.45
CA GLU A 240 15.11 1.72 -25.14
C GLU A 240 16.31 1.26 -24.30
N VAL A 241 16.64 -0.05 -24.30
CA VAL A 241 17.86 -0.56 -23.62
C VAL A 241 19.10 0.09 -24.20
N LYS A 242 19.21 0.16 -25.54
CA LYS A 242 20.34 0.82 -26.22
C LYS A 242 20.45 2.30 -25.83
N ALA A 243 19.33 3.03 -25.79
CA ALA A 243 19.31 4.43 -25.37
C ALA A 243 19.76 4.62 -23.91
N CYS A 244 19.38 3.69 -23.02
CA CYS A 244 19.84 3.67 -21.63
C CYS A 244 21.36 3.39 -21.53
N ASP A 245 21.88 2.45 -22.31
CA ASP A 245 23.32 2.10 -22.28
C ASP A 245 24.21 3.23 -22.81
N GLU A 246 23.79 3.93 -23.86
CA GLU A 246 24.49 5.14 -24.29
C GLU A 246 24.42 6.27 -23.25
N HIS A 247 23.32 6.39 -22.49
CA HIS A 247 23.19 7.40 -21.44
C HIS A 247 24.04 7.07 -20.21
N LEU A 248 24.04 5.80 -19.77
CA LEU A 248 24.91 5.30 -18.71
C LEU A 248 26.39 5.51 -19.02
N LYS A 249 26.81 5.31 -20.27
CA LYS A 249 28.17 5.62 -20.70
C LYS A 249 28.49 7.11 -20.51
N ARG A 250 27.64 8.01 -21.02
CA ARG A 250 27.82 9.48 -20.88
C ARG A 250 27.91 9.91 -19.41
N LEU A 251 27.14 9.29 -18.51
CA LEU A 251 27.20 9.56 -17.07
C LEU A 251 28.49 9.07 -16.42
N ARG A 252 28.97 7.85 -16.74
CA ARG A 252 30.24 7.30 -16.22
C ARG A 252 31.48 8.04 -16.76
N ASP A 253 31.43 8.49 -18.01
CA ASP A 253 32.46 9.37 -18.59
C ASP A 253 32.50 10.72 -17.82
N MET A 254 31.35 11.26 -17.43
CA MET A 254 31.24 12.49 -16.62
C MET A 254 31.72 12.29 -15.17
N GLU A 255 31.35 11.17 -14.53
CA GLU A 255 31.85 10.77 -13.21
C GLU A 255 33.38 10.67 -13.19
N THR A 256 33.96 10.02 -14.21
CA THR A 256 35.43 9.89 -14.37
C THR A 256 36.09 11.27 -14.55
N SER A 257 35.48 12.17 -15.33
CA SER A 257 35.95 13.55 -15.50
C SER A 257 35.92 14.34 -14.18
N MET A 258 34.88 14.16 -13.36
CA MET A 258 34.79 14.79 -12.04
C MET A 258 35.76 14.20 -11.01
N ALA A 259 36.00 12.88 -11.04
CA ALA A 259 37.02 12.23 -10.21
C ALA A 259 38.43 12.75 -10.53
N SER A 260 38.76 12.91 -11.82
CA SER A 260 40.07 13.39 -12.28
C SER A 260 40.37 14.88 -11.96
N THR A 261 39.34 15.66 -11.63
CA THR A 261 39.46 17.10 -11.32
C THR A 261 39.38 17.42 -9.82
N ALA A 262 39.16 16.41 -8.96
CA ALA A 262 39.13 16.56 -7.52
C ALA A 262 40.54 16.73 -6.92
N LYS A 263 40.76 17.78 -6.12
CA LYS A 263 42.02 17.99 -5.39
C LYS A 263 42.04 17.19 -4.07
N PRO A 264 43.15 16.51 -3.74
CA PRO A 264 43.29 15.80 -2.46
C PRO A 264 43.42 16.78 -1.29
N VAL A 265 42.81 16.45 -0.14
CA VAL A 265 42.78 17.31 1.05
C VAL A 265 43.91 16.94 2.00
N THR A 266 44.87 17.86 2.20
CA THR A 266 45.92 17.74 3.21
C THR A 266 45.37 18.02 4.62
N LYS A 267 45.59 17.10 5.57
CA LYS A 267 45.23 17.32 6.98
C LYS A 267 46.20 18.33 7.64
N ALA A 268 45.65 19.40 8.22
CA ALA A 268 46.38 20.27 9.14
C ALA A 268 46.19 19.79 10.59
N ALA A 269 47.18 20.03 11.46
CA ALA A 269 47.25 19.44 12.80
C ALA A 269 47.20 20.49 13.93
N SER A 270 46.01 20.99 14.28
CA SER A 270 45.78 21.70 15.56
C SER A 270 44.30 21.88 15.92
N GLY A 271 43.81 21.10 16.89
CA GLY A 271 42.99 21.57 18.01
C GLY A 271 41.52 22.01 17.81
N GLU A 272 41.12 22.66 16.71
CA GLU A 272 39.84 23.39 16.65
C GLU A 272 38.98 23.00 15.44
N VAL A 273 37.76 22.52 15.70
CA VAL A 273 36.84 22.03 14.66
C VAL A 273 35.84 23.12 14.26
N THR A 274 36.18 23.88 13.23
CA THR A 274 35.21 24.75 12.54
C THR A 274 34.28 23.91 11.67
N VAL A 275 33.08 23.63 12.17
CA VAL A 275 32.09 22.80 11.47
C VAL A 275 31.54 23.52 10.23
N VAL A 276 31.95 23.05 9.04
CA VAL A 276 31.40 23.53 7.77
C VAL A 276 30.03 22.86 7.53
N ASN A 277 28.95 23.58 7.82
CA ASN A 277 27.55 23.13 7.78
C ASN A 277 26.99 22.82 6.37
N ASN A 278 27.80 22.28 5.44
CA ASN A 278 27.35 21.92 4.10
C ASN A 278 28.16 20.78 3.46
N ALA A 279 28.39 19.70 4.21
CA ALA A 279 28.84 18.43 3.63
C ALA A 279 27.66 17.74 2.90
N PRO A 280 27.91 16.99 1.80
CA PRO A 280 26.88 16.17 1.18
C PRO A 280 26.37 15.10 2.16
N SER A 281 25.13 14.64 1.95
CA SER A 281 24.46 13.66 2.82
C SER A 281 25.31 12.41 3.01
N ILE A 282 25.70 12.16 4.27
CA ILE A 282 26.34 10.91 4.68
C ILE A 282 25.38 9.77 4.31
N ILE A 283 25.86 8.79 3.54
CA ILE A 283 25.12 7.56 3.26
C ILE A 283 25.05 6.75 4.56
N ARG A 284 24.05 7.04 5.39
CA ARG A 284 23.63 6.16 6.47
C ARG A 284 22.95 4.97 5.83
N VAL A 285 23.67 3.85 5.80
CA VAL A 285 23.06 2.53 5.67
C VAL A 285 22.13 2.37 6.86
N GLU A 286 20.82 2.43 6.64
CA GLU A 286 19.84 2.21 7.69
C GLU A 286 20.12 0.85 8.35
N PRO A 287 20.25 0.76 9.69
CA PRO A 287 20.44 -0.51 10.36
C PRO A 287 19.20 -1.36 10.10
N LYS A 288 19.38 -2.52 9.45
CA LYS A 288 18.29 -3.44 9.14
C LYS A 288 17.68 -3.95 10.45
N LEU A 289 16.58 -3.31 10.86
CA LEU A 289 15.84 -3.65 12.07
C LEU A 289 15.35 -5.10 11.99
N GLU A 290 15.31 -5.77 13.15
CA GLU A 290 14.69 -7.09 13.24
C GLU A 290 13.18 -6.99 13.01
N LYS A 291 12.59 -8.06 12.47
CA LYS A 291 11.18 -8.03 12.07
C LYS A 291 10.26 -7.72 13.25
N GLY A 292 9.24 -6.90 13.01
CA GLY A 292 8.29 -6.38 13.99
C GLY A 292 8.81 -5.19 14.82
N ILE A 293 10.10 -4.82 14.78
CA ILE A 293 10.61 -3.64 15.51
C ILE A 293 10.09 -2.33 14.90
N ALA A 294 9.95 -2.27 13.58
CA ALA A 294 9.39 -1.10 12.90
C ALA A 294 7.95 -0.84 13.39
N PHE A 295 7.12 -1.89 13.43
CA PHE A 295 5.75 -1.81 13.93
C PHE A 295 5.63 -1.38 15.39
N ALA A 296 6.49 -1.89 16.30
CA ALA A 296 6.49 -1.46 17.70
C ALA A 296 6.78 0.04 17.86
N ARG A 297 7.71 0.59 17.08
CA ARG A 297 8.03 2.04 17.12
C ARG A 297 6.90 2.88 16.57
N PHE A 298 6.20 2.41 15.53
CA PHE A 298 5.00 3.06 14.99
C PHE A 298 3.89 3.11 16.04
N ALA A 299 3.54 1.96 16.63
CA ALA A 299 2.55 1.86 17.69
C ALA A 299 2.90 2.73 18.91
N LYS A 300 4.16 2.69 19.40
CA LYS A 300 4.59 3.54 20.53
C LYS A 300 4.51 5.03 20.21
N SER A 301 4.95 5.44 19.03
CA SER A 301 4.91 6.86 18.64
C SER A 301 3.47 7.36 18.59
N LEU A 302 2.56 6.58 17.99
CA LEU A 302 1.13 6.87 17.97
C LEU A 302 0.53 6.87 19.39
N ALA A 303 1.00 5.99 20.27
CA ALA A 303 0.56 5.92 21.66
C ALA A 303 0.99 7.11 22.50
N ALA A 304 2.25 7.51 22.41
CA ALA A 304 2.80 8.66 23.11
C ALA A 304 2.17 9.98 22.60
N GLY A 305 1.89 10.06 21.29
CA GLY A 305 1.15 11.17 20.65
C GLY A 305 -0.37 11.10 20.77
N ASN A 306 -0.91 10.28 21.69
CA ASN A 306 -2.34 10.19 22.00
C ASN A 306 -3.26 9.98 20.77
N GLY A 307 -2.83 9.16 19.81
CA GLY A 307 -3.54 8.93 18.53
C GLY A 307 -3.38 10.06 17.49
N SER A 308 -2.91 11.24 17.89
CA SER A 308 -2.59 12.36 17.01
C SER A 308 -1.32 12.08 16.21
N ARG A 309 -1.46 11.77 14.92
CA ARG A 309 -0.34 11.45 14.01
C ARG A 309 0.73 12.54 13.95
N SER A 310 0.36 13.81 14.13
CA SER A 310 1.30 14.95 14.15
C SER A 310 2.18 14.97 15.41
N GLU A 311 1.60 14.76 16.59
CA GLU A 311 2.34 14.64 17.85
C GLU A 311 3.18 13.35 17.86
N ALA A 312 2.61 12.26 17.36
CA ALA A 312 3.31 10.99 17.19
C ALA A 312 4.57 11.13 16.31
N LEU A 313 4.47 11.85 15.19
CA LEU A 313 5.60 12.18 14.33
C LEU A 313 6.65 13.07 15.02
N GLN A 314 6.23 14.00 15.88
CA GLN A 314 7.17 14.84 16.64
C GLN A 314 7.90 14.03 17.73
N ILE A 315 7.21 13.10 18.38
CA ILE A 315 7.79 12.18 19.36
C ILE A 315 8.72 11.17 18.68
N ALA A 316 8.32 10.60 17.53
CA ALA A 316 9.17 9.73 16.72
C ALA A 316 10.48 10.42 16.29
N LYS A 317 10.43 11.71 15.93
CA LYS A 317 11.63 12.49 15.61
C LYS A 317 12.54 12.74 16.80
N ASN A 318 11.98 12.88 18.00
CA ASN A 318 12.76 13.09 19.23
C ASN A 318 13.34 11.78 19.79
N GLN A 319 12.59 10.68 19.72
CA GLN A 319 12.91 9.41 20.38
C GLN A 319 13.55 8.37 19.44
N TYR A 320 13.31 8.48 18.13
CA TYR A 320 13.92 7.66 17.09
C TYR A 320 14.42 8.54 15.92
N PRO A 321 15.42 9.44 16.10
CA PRO A 321 15.84 10.40 15.07
C PRO A 321 16.37 9.77 13.77
N GLU A 322 16.76 8.50 13.85
CA GLU A 322 17.40 7.71 12.80
C GLU A 322 16.41 6.88 11.95
N ASP A 323 15.14 6.82 12.33
CA ASP A 323 14.13 5.94 11.73
C ASP A 323 13.32 6.69 10.67
N THR A 324 13.90 6.86 9.47
CA THR A 324 13.33 7.74 8.44
C THR A 324 11.97 7.26 7.94
N LYS A 325 11.81 5.94 7.82
CA LYS A 325 10.56 5.27 7.45
C LYS A 325 9.45 5.50 8.47
N LEU A 326 9.75 5.37 9.77
CA LEU A 326 8.80 5.67 10.84
C LEU A 326 8.28 7.11 10.75
N HIS A 327 9.16 8.07 10.46
CA HIS A 327 8.76 9.47 10.29
C HIS A 327 7.92 9.68 9.03
N HIS A 328 8.12 8.88 7.98
CA HIS A 328 7.34 8.96 6.74
C HIS A 328 5.93 8.37 6.91
N VAL A 329 5.80 7.16 7.46
CA VAL A 329 4.52 6.50 7.71
C VAL A 329 3.66 7.28 8.73
N LEU A 330 4.27 7.91 9.74
CA LEU A 330 3.55 8.81 10.66
C LEU A 330 3.18 10.17 10.03
N LYS A 331 3.87 10.59 8.96
CA LYS A 331 3.52 11.81 8.18
C LYS A 331 2.38 11.54 7.19
N ALA A 332 2.26 10.31 6.70
CA ALA A 332 1.26 9.91 5.73
C ALA A 332 -0.16 10.00 6.32
N ALA A 333 -0.93 10.99 5.86
CA ALA A 333 -2.35 11.07 6.16
C ALA A 333 -3.10 10.01 5.34
N VAL A 334 -3.45 8.88 5.97
CA VAL A 334 -4.31 7.86 5.35
C VAL A 334 -5.73 8.42 5.19
N SER A 335 -5.97 9.04 4.05
CA SER A 335 -7.30 9.21 3.46
C SER A 335 -7.69 7.92 2.73
N ALA A 336 -8.99 7.62 2.68
CA ALA A 336 -9.50 6.48 1.90
C ALA A 336 -9.18 6.70 0.40
N GLY A 337 -8.45 5.76 -0.19
CA GLY A 337 -7.98 5.84 -1.58
C GLY A 337 -8.43 4.65 -2.42
N THR A 338 -8.20 4.75 -3.72
CA THR A 338 -8.64 3.77 -4.73
C THR A 338 -7.45 3.13 -5.44
N THR A 339 -7.66 1.98 -6.09
CA THR A 339 -6.64 1.10 -6.67
C THR A 339 -5.93 1.66 -7.92
N THR A 340 -5.87 2.98 -8.10
CA THR A 340 -5.49 3.64 -9.36
C THR A 340 -4.39 4.72 -9.22
N ASP A 341 -3.91 5.01 -8.02
CA ASP A 341 -2.88 6.03 -7.76
C ASP A 341 -1.55 5.36 -7.30
N PRO A 342 -0.46 5.42 -8.11
CA PRO A 342 0.85 4.86 -7.75
C PRO A 342 1.52 5.54 -6.53
N THR A 343 1.20 6.79 -6.28
CA THR A 343 1.71 7.57 -5.12
C THR A 343 0.99 7.18 -3.84
N TRP A 344 -0.33 6.92 -3.92
CA TRP A 344 -1.08 6.30 -2.82
C TRP A 344 -0.57 4.88 -2.57
N ALA A 345 -0.32 4.11 -3.62
CA ALA A 345 0.26 2.77 -3.52
C ALA A 345 1.61 2.79 -2.79
N GLY A 346 2.49 3.77 -3.00
CA GLY A 346 3.76 3.89 -2.26
C GLY A 346 3.57 4.02 -0.74
N ALA A 347 2.74 4.97 -0.29
CA ALA A 347 2.50 5.17 1.16
C ALA A 347 1.65 4.04 1.78
N LEU A 348 0.76 3.42 1.01
CA LEU A 348 -0.01 2.26 1.47
C LEU A 348 0.87 1.00 1.51
N VAL A 349 1.79 0.82 0.57
CA VAL A 349 2.80 -0.25 0.59
C VAL A 349 3.73 -0.06 1.78
N GLU A 350 4.17 1.15 2.14
CA GLU A 350 4.94 1.33 3.38
C GLU A 350 4.13 1.02 4.65
N TYR A 351 2.84 1.40 4.72
CA TYR A 351 1.99 1.01 5.85
C TYR A 351 1.71 -0.51 5.87
N GLN A 352 1.50 -1.11 4.70
CA GLN A 352 1.39 -2.55 4.51
C GLN A 352 2.70 -3.25 4.87
N ASP A 353 3.87 -2.69 4.57
CA ASP A 353 5.18 -3.23 4.97
C ASP A 353 5.32 -3.21 6.49
N TYR A 354 4.81 -2.20 7.21
CA TYR A 354 4.82 -2.20 8.68
C TYR A 354 3.83 -3.24 9.26
N ALA A 355 2.66 -3.43 8.64
CA ALA A 355 1.70 -4.46 9.05
C ALA A 355 2.17 -5.88 8.68
N GLN A 356 2.77 -6.06 7.51
CA GLN A 356 3.38 -7.29 7.03
C GLN A 356 4.67 -7.59 7.80
N ASP A 357 5.45 -6.62 8.25
CA ASP A 357 6.61 -6.84 9.14
C ASP A 357 6.17 -7.45 10.48
N PHE A 358 5.04 -7.00 11.03
CA PHE A 358 4.44 -7.65 12.21
C PHE A 358 3.86 -9.03 11.88
N VAL A 359 3.18 -9.20 10.74
CA VAL A 359 2.65 -10.49 10.30
C VAL A 359 3.76 -11.49 9.93
N GLU A 360 4.89 -11.06 9.39
CA GLU A 360 6.09 -11.86 9.10
C GLU A 360 6.91 -12.17 10.35
N PHE A 361 6.75 -11.40 11.43
CA PHE A 361 7.22 -11.77 12.77
C PHE A 361 6.32 -12.86 13.39
N LEU A 362 4.99 -12.72 13.28
CA LEU A 362 4.01 -13.68 13.81
C LEU A 362 3.97 -15.02 13.05
N ARG A 363 3.97 -15.00 11.72
CA ARG A 363 3.82 -16.19 10.85
C ARG A 363 4.78 -17.33 11.17
N PRO A 364 6.11 -17.13 11.30
CA PRO A 364 7.05 -18.20 11.66
C PRO A 364 6.98 -18.62 13.14
N GLN A 365 6.19 -17.94 13.98
CA GLN A 365 5.97 -18.33 15.38
C GLN A 365 4.73 -19.23 15.52
N THR A 366 3.61 -18.90 14.84
CA THR A 366 2.40 -19.76 14.80
C THR A 366 2.60 -21.07 14.03
N ILE A 367 1.91 -22.14 14.44
CA ILE A 367 1.73 -23.36 13.63
C ILE A 367 1.09 -23.02 12.28
N ILE A 368 -0.02 -22.26 12.28
CA ILE A 368 -0.81 -21.98 11.06
C ILE A 368 0.04 -21.22 10.02
N GLY A 369 0.80 -20.21 10.45
CA GLY A 369 1.60 -19.35 9.57
C GLY A 369 2.86 -19.99 9.00
N ARG A 370 3.26 -21.19 9.47
CA ARG A 370 4.38 -21.97 8.93
C ARG A 370 4.00 -22.84 7.73
N PHE A 371 2.71 -23.21 7.59
CA PHE A 371 2.25 -23.88 6.38
C PHE A 371 2.42 -22.96 5.17
N GLY A 372 3.05 -23.46 4.10
CA GLY A 372 3.43 -22.66 2.94
C GLY A 372 4.77 -21.91 3.08
N GLN A 373 5.57 -22.17 4.13
CA GLN A 373 6.93 -21.65 4.24
C GLN A 373 7.98 -22.73 3.93
N GLY A 374 8.97 -22.38 3.10
CA GLY A 374 10.05 -23.28 2.73
C GLY A 374 9.53 -24.56 2.09
N ASN A 375 9.89 -25.71 2.65
CA ASN A 375 9.47 -27.04 2.16
C ASN A 375 8.14 -27.51 2.77
N ILE A 376 7.41 -26.67 3.52
CA ILE A 376 6.14 -27.03 4.15
C ILE A 376 4.98 -26.70 3.19
N PRO A 377 4.14 -27.69 2.78
CA PRO A 377 2.94 -27.45 1.99
C PRO A 377 2.00 -26.38 2.58
N SER A 378 1.30 -25.64 1.73
CA SER A 378 0.34 -24.62 2.14
C SER A 378 -1.04 -25.20 2.46
N LEU A 379 -1.72 -24.60 3.45
CA LEU A 379 -3.15 -24.82 3.68
C LEU A 379 -3.97 -24.23 2.52
N ARG A 380 -5.16 -24.79 2.27
CA ARG A 380 -6.00 -24.35 1.16
C ARG A 380 -6.73 -23.06 1.50
N GLN A 381 -6.18 -21.94 1.01
CA GLN A 381 -6.76 -20.61 1.16
C GLN A 381 -8.17 -20.52 0.55
N VAL A 382 -9.11 -19.92 1.28
CA VAL A 382 -10.50 -19.68 0.87
C VAL A 382 -11.01 -18.33 1.38
N PRO A 383 -11.80 -17.57 0.61
CA PRO A 383 -12.38 -16.30 1.05
C PRO A 383 -13.54 -16.51 2.05
N PHE A 384 -13.71 -15.56 2.97
CA PHE A 384 -14.83 -15.52 3.91
C PHE A 384 -16.19 -15.41 3.20
N ASN A 385 -17.24 -15.89 3.88
CA ASN A 385 -18.65 -15.90 3.49
C ASN A 385 -19.00 -16.63 2.17
N VAL A 386 -18.03 -17.26 1.50
CA VAL A 386 -18.30 -18.09 0.32
C VAL A 386 -18.81 -19.48 0.74
N ARG A 387 -19.90 -19.90 0.10
CA ARG A 387 -20.47 -21.25 0.21
C ARG A 387 -19.67 -22.22 -0.67
N ILE A 388 -18.87 -23.08 -0.05
CA ILE A 388 -18.02 -24.06 -0.73
C ILE A 388 -18.70 -25.43 -0.71
N PRO A 389 -19.00 -26.04 -1.87
CA PRO A 389 -19.48 -27.41 -1.94
C PRO A 389 -18.33 -28.39 -1.65
N ALA A 390 -18.29 -28.92 -0.43
CA ALA A 390 -17.39 -30.00 -0.05
C ALA A 390 -17.98 -31.33 -0.52
N GLN A 391 -17.32 -31.95 -1.51
CA GLN A 391 -17.72 -33.27 -1.99
C GLN A 391 -17.41 -34.35 -0.94
N THR A 392 -18.46 -34.89 -0.32
CA THR A 392 -18.36 -35.90 0.75
C THR A 392 -18.30 -37.33 0.20
N SER A 393 -18.79 -37.57 -1.03
CA SER A 393 -18.72 -38.88 -1.70
C SER A 393 -18.02 -38.83 -3.05
N GLY A 394 -16.99 -39.66 -3.21
CA GLY A 394 -16.30 -39.90 -4.48
C GLY A 394 -17.09 -40.87 -5.34
N GLY A 395 -17.74 -40.37 -6.39
CA GLY A 395 -18.55 -41.20 -7.29
C GLY A 395 -17.72 -42.26 -8.03
N SER A 396 -18.10 -43.52 -7.89
CA SER A 396 -17.44 -44.65 -8.54
C SER A 396 -17.93 -44.89 -9.97
N ALA A 397 -17.07 -45.50 -10.79
CA ALA A 397 -17.38 -45.98 -12.13
C ALA A 397 -17.13 -47.49 -12.22
N SER A 398 -18.02 -48.21 -12.92
CA SER A 398 -17.99 -49.67 -13.03
C SER A 398 -17.99 -50.12 -14.48
N TRP A 399 -17.24 -51.19 -14.77
CA TRP A 399 -17.33 -51.89 -16.05
C TRP A 399 -18.72 -52.48 -16.26
N VAL A 400 -19.27 -52.36 -17.47
CA VAL A 400 -20.62 -52.82 -17.82
C VAL A 400 -20.58 -53.82 -18.97
N GLY A 401 -21.30 -54.93 -18.81
CA GLY A 401 -21.47 -55.92 -19.89
C GLY A 401 -22.33 -55.38 -21.03
N GLN A 402 -22.07 -55.84 -22.25
CA GLN A 402 -22.84 -55.46 -23.44
C GLN A 402 -24.34 -55.73 -23.23
N GLY A 403 -25.17 -54.73 -23.54
CA GLY A 403 -26.63 -54.82 -23.35
C GLY A 403 -27.13 -54.72 -21.90
N LYS A 404 -26.28 -54.38 -20.93
CA LYS A 404 -26.71 -54.07 -19.54
C LYS A 404 -26.85 -52.57 -19.31
N ALA A 405 -27.76 -52.20 -18.40
CA ALA A 405 -27.94 -50.82 -17.98
C ALA A 405 -26.68 -50.29 -17.28
N LYS A 406 -26.35 -49.03 -17.51
CA LYS A 406 -25.24 -48.35 -16.84
C LYS A 406 -25.66 -47.93 -15.43
N PRO A 407 -24.89 -48.21 -14.38
CA PRO A 407 -25.19 -47.70 -13.04
C PRO A 407 -25.06 -46.17 -13.04
N LEU A 408 -25.90 -45.50 -12.24
CA LEU A 408 -25.82 -44.05 -12.04
C LEU A 408 -24.85 -43.73 -10.90
N THR A 409 -23.78 -43.02 -11.22
CA THR A 409 -22.83 -42.50 -10.24
C THR A 409 -23.44 -41.31 -9.49
N LYS A 410 -23.66 -41.46 -8.19
CA LYS A 410 -24.09 -40.37 -7.30
C LYS A 410 -22.87 -39.61 -6.77
N PHE A 411 -22.98 -38.28 -6.70
CA PHE A 411 -22.07 -37.42 -5.97
C PHE A 411 -22.83 -36.75 -4.83
N ASP A 412 -22.26 -36.76 -3.62
CA ASP A 412 -22.80 -36.06 -2.45
C ASP A 412 -21.94 -34.85 -2.10
N PHE A 413 -22.60 -33.74 -1.76
CA PHE A 413 -21.99 -32.45 -1.49
C PHE A 413 -22.58 -31.83 -0.21
N GLU A 414 -21.73 -31.52 0.77
CA GLU A 414 -22.03 -30.64 1.90
C GLU A 414 -21.77 -29.18 1.50
N THR A 415 -22.58 -28.22 1.98
CA THR A 415 -22.17 -26.81 1.93
C THR A 415 -21.39 -26.45 3.19
N ILE A 416 -20.13 -26.08 3.04
CA ILE A 416 -19.34 -25.41 4.09
C ILE A 416 -19.37 -23.90 3.83
N THR A 417 -19.62 -23.10 4.88
CA THR A 417 -19.54 -21.64 4.83
C THR A 417 -18.54 -21.17 5.89
N PHE A 418 -17.62 -20.28 5.51
CA PHE A 418 -16.64 -19.70 6.43
C PHE A 418 -17.11 -18.32 6.91
N GLY A 419 -17.78 -18.27 8.06
CA GLY A 419 -18.12 -17.00 8.71
C GLY A 419 -16.88 -16.26 9.22
N PHE A 420 -17.02 -14.99 9.57
CA PHE A 420 -15.95 -14.26 10.25
C PHE A 420 -15.81 -14.73 11.69
N SER A 421 -14.67 -15.32 12.05
CA SER A 421 -14.25 -15.50 13.45
C SER A 421 -13.12 -14.53 13.74
N LYS A 422 -13.14 -13.91 14.93
CA LYS A 422 -12.21 -12.85 15.32
C LYS A 422 -11.46 -13.22 16.59
N VAL A 423 -10.14 -13.27 16.51
CA VAL A 423 -9.28 -13.38 17.69
C VAL A 423 -8.80 -11.97 18.05
N ALA A 424 -8.97 -11.58 19.31
CA ALA A 424 -8.57 -10.28 19.82
C ALA A 424 -7.84 -10.41 21.16
N SER A 425 -6.92 -9.49 21.42
CA SER A 425 -6.23 -9.33 22.71
C SER A 425 -6.12 -7.86 23.06
N ILE A 426 -6.24 -7.53 24.35
CA ILE A 426 -6.13 -6.16 24.88
C ILE A 426 -5.10 -6.17 26.01
N ALA A 427 -4.10 -5.30 25.91
CA ALA A 427 -3.20 -4.98 27.00
C ALA A 427 -3.49 -3.58 27.54
N VAL A 428 -3.41 -3.42 28.86
CA VAL A 428 -3.52 -2.13 29.55
C VAL A 428 -2.16 -1.77 30.14
N LEU A 429 -1.71 -0.53 29.89
CA LEU A 429 -0.41 0.01 30.29
C LEU A 429 -0.63 1.39 30.90
N THR A 430 0.11 1.77 31.95
CA THR A 430 0.01 3.15 32.46
C THR A 430 0.80 4.13 31.58
N GLU A 431 0.38 5.39 31.56
CA GLU A 431 1.07 6.45 30.83
C GLU A 431 2.49 6.66 31.32
N GLU A 432 2.74 6.52 32.62
CA GLU A 432 4.08 6.61 33.19
C GLU A 432 4.98 5.50 32.64
N LEU A 433 4.47 4.27 32.48
CA LEU A 433 5.20 3.18 31.86
C LEU A 433 5.55 3.50 30.40
N ILE A 434 4.62 4.03 29.61
CA ILE A 434 4.86 4.39 28.19
C ILE A 434 5.80 5.60 28.05
N ARG A 435 5.74 6.56 28.99
CA ARG A 435 6.49 7.82 28.97
C ARG A 435 7.93 7.66 29.48
N PHE A 436 8.15 6.74 30.41
CA PHE A 436 9.47 6.40 30.96
C PHE A 436 10.06 5.09 30.41
N SER A 437 9.38 4.38 29.49
CA SER A 437 9.92 3.14 28.90
C SER A 437 11.14 3.38 28.02
N ASN A 438 12.22 2.67 28.37
CA ASN A 438 13.36 2.41 27.49
C ASN A 438 12.91 1.54 26.30
N PRO A 439 13.45 1.67 25.07
CA PRO A 439 12.97 0.95 23.88
C PRO A 439 12.90 -0.59 23.96
N SER A 440 13.56 -1.20 24.94
CA SER A 440 13.47 -2.64 25.22
C SER A 440 12.13 -3.06 25.84
N ALA A 441 11.47 -2.19 26.62
CA ALA A 441 10.19 -2.51 27.24
C ALA A 441 9.03 -2.49 26.23
N ASP A 442 9.10 -1.64 25.21
CA ASP A 442 8.09 -1.57 24.16
C ASP A 442 8.13 -2.83 23.26
N ALA A 443 9.34 -3.34 23.00
CA ALA A 443 9.53 -4.62 22.32
C ALA A 443 9.01 -5.80 23.17
N LEU A 444 9.17 -5.76 24.50
CA LEU A 444 8.61 -6.76 25.42
C LEU A 444 7.08 -6.74 25.41
N VAL A 445 6.45 -5.56 25.44
CA VAL A 445 4.99 -5.40 25.36
C VAL A 445 4.45 -5.92 24.01
N ARG A 446 5.08 -5.57 22.89
CA ARG A 446 4.72 -6.12 21.57
C ARG A 446 4.84 -7.64 21.56
N ASN A 447 5.95 -8.18 22.08
CA ASN A 447 6.17 -9.63 22.13
C ASN A 447 5.12 -10.33 23.00
N ALA A 448 4.80 -9.81 24.18
CA ALA A 448 3.77 -10.40 25.04
C ALA A 448 2.37 -10.39 24.39
N LEU A 449 1.99 -9.32 23.68
CA LEU A 449 0.74 -9.26 22.89
C LEU A 449 0.76 -10.26 21.73
N ALA A 450 1.88 -10.35 21.00
CA ALA A 450 2.08 -11.31 19.93
C ALA A 450 1.98 -12.76 20.44
N GLU A 451 2.74 -13.09 21.48
CA GLU A 451 2.79 -14.40 22.13
C GLU A 451 1.42 -14.81 22.68
N ALA A 452 0.65 -13.89 23.25
CA ALA A 452 -0.72 -14.18 23.70
C ALA A 452 -1.66 -14.56 22.55
N VAL A 453 -1.58 -13.85 21.41
CA VAL A 453 -2.36 -14.17 20.20
C VAL A 453 -1.88 -15.47 19.55
N ILE A 454 -0.56 -15.70 19.47
CA ILE A 454 0.03 -16.94 18.97
C ILE A 454 -0.39 -18.14 19.82
N ALA A 455 -0.22 -18.05 21.15
CA ALA A 455 -0.58 -19.12 22.07
C ALA A 455 -2.05 -19.51 21.95
N ARG A 456 -2.94 -18.51 21.82
CA ARG A 456 -4.37 -18.77 21.64
C ARG A 456 -4.70 -19.39 20.28
N LEU A 457 -4.11 -18.90 19.19
CA LEU A 457 -4.30 -19.45 17.84
C LEU A 457 -3.79 -20.90 17.74
N ASP A 458 -2.57 -21.16 18.20
CA ASP A 458 -1.96 -22.49 18.14
C ASP A 458 -2.70 -23.50 19.03
N THR A 459 -3.16 -23.08 20.21
CA THR A 459 -3.97 -23.94 21.10
C THR A 459 -5.33 -24.25 20.50
N ASP A 460 -6.11 -23.23 20.10
CA ASP A 460 -7.44 -23.44 19.52
C ASP A 460 -7.39 -24.18 18.15
N PHE A 461 -6.25 -24.17 17.47
CA PHE A 461 -6.02 -24.95 16.25
C PHE A 461 -5.81 -26.45 16.52
N ILE A 462 -5.21 -26.83 17.65
CA ILE A 462 -4.73 -28.21 17.89
C ILE A 462 -5.39 -28.94 19.07
N ASP A 463 -6.06 -28.25 19.98
CA ASP A 463 -6.73 -28.87 21.15
C ASP A 463 -7.95 -29.72 20.72
N PRO A 464 -7.97 -31.05 20.94
CA PRO A 464 -9.13 -31.89 20.59
C PRO A 464 -10.43 -31.50 21.32
N ALA A 465 -10.34 -30.85 22.48
CA ALA A 465 -11.50 -30.37 23.23
C ALA A 465 -12.09 -29.04 22.69
N LYS A 466 -11.43 -28.38 21.72
CA LYS A 466 -11.93 -27.13 21.13
C LYS A 466 -13.02 -27.39 20.10
N ASP A 467 -14.26 -27.45 20.58
CA ASP A 467 -15.48 -27.42 19.76
C ASP A 467 -15.66 -26.07 19.03
N ALA A 468 -16.40 -26.08 17.92
CA ALA A 468 -16.83 -24.86 17.23
C ALA A 468 -17.96 -24.16 17.99
N VAL A 469 -17.86 -22.83 18.11
CA VAL A 469 -18.95 -21.98 18.62
C VAL A 469 -19.45 -21.12 17.47
N ALA A 470 -20.71 -21.29 17.10
CA ALA A 470 -21.33 -20.61 15.97
C ALA A 470 -21.09 -19.09 16.03
N ASP A 471 -20.66 -18.53 14.90
CA ASP A 471 -20.33 -17.10 14.70
C ASP A 471 -19.27 -16.49 15.66
N VAL A 472 -18.62 -17.31 16.49
CA VAL A 472 -17.60 -16.87 17.47
C VAL A 472 -16.22 -17.50 17.20
N SER A 473 -16.13 -18.83 17.06
CA SER A 473 -14.83 -19.51 16.89
C SER A 473 -14.91 -20.87 16.17
N PRO A 474 -13.89 -21.23 15.37
CA PRO A 474 -13.80 -22.55 14.74
C PRO A 474 -13.56 -23.67 15.76
N ALA A 475 -13.79 -24.92 15.34
CA ALA A 475 -13.26 -26.10 16.01
C ALA A 475 -11.77 -26.29 15.67
N SER A 476 -11.02 -27.01 16.49
CA SER A 476 -9.65 -27.40 16.13
C SER A 476 -9.62 -28.38 14.94
N ILE A 477 -8.43 -28.56 14.35
CA ILE A 477 -8.22 -29.59 13.34
C ILE A 477 -8.13 -31.02 13.92
N THR A 478 -8.24 -31.18 15.24
CA THR A 478 -8.18 -32.47 15.96
C THR A 478 -9.51 -32.85 16.63
N ASN A 479 -10.42 -31.91 16.82
CA ASN A 479 -11.73 -32.11 17.44
C ASN A 479 -12.57 -33.19 16.72
N GLY A 480 -13.21 -34.07 17.50
CA GLY A 480 -14.00 -35.18 16.97
C GLY A 480 -13.21 -36.33 16.33
N ILE A 481 -11.87 -36.25 16.23
CA ILE A 481 -11.04 -37.35 15.72
C ILE A 481 -10.85 -38.41 16.81
N THR A 482 -11.04 -39.68 16.45
CA THR A 482 -10.65 -40.81 17.32
C THR A 482 -9.13 -40.92 17.35
N ALA A 483 -8.50 -40.36 18.38
CA ALA A 483 -7.05 -40.44 18.56
C ALA A 483 -6.60 -41.88 18.85
N ILE A 484 -5.47 -42.27 18.26
CA ILE A 484 -4.82 -43.56 18.48
C ILE A 484 -3.91 -43.41 19.72
N PRO A 485 -3.95 -44.32 20.71
CA PRO A 485 -3.03 -44.27 21.83
C PRO A 485 -1.60 -44.57 21.37
N SER A 486 -0.64 -43.74 21.80
CA SER A 486 0.80 -43.93 21.61
C SER A 486 1.26 -45.29 22.14
N THR A 487 2.07 -45.98 21.33
CA THR A 487 2.77 -47.21 21.71
C THR A 487 4.07 -46.96 22.48
N GLY A 488 4.57 -45.71 22.47
CA GLY A 488 5.88 -45.34 23.01
C GLY A 488 7.04 -45.55 22.02
N ASP A 489 6.76 -46.06 20.81
CA ASP A 489 7.72 -46.16 19.72
C ASP A 489 7.34 -45.24 18.53
N PRO A 490 8.21 -44.31 18.11
CA PRO A 490 7.90 -43.35 17.04
C PRO A 490 7.60 -43.98 15.68
N ASP A 491 8.28 -45.07 15.31
CA ASP A 491 8.09 -45.70 14.00
C ASP A 491 6.75 -46.44 13.94
N THR A 492 6.40 -47.14 15.01
CA THR A 492 5.11 -47.83 15.18
C THR A 492 3.94 -46.82 15.19
N ASP A 493 4.07 -45.72 15.92
CA ASP A 493 3.07 -44.65 15.98
C ASP A 493 2.91 -43.93 14.62
N ALA A 494 4.03 -43.66 13.93
CA ALA A 494 3.99 -43.04 12.61
C ALA A 494 3.34 -43.98 11.57
N ALA A 495 3.64 -45.27 11.62
CA ALA A 495 2.99 -46.28 10.78
C ALA A 495 1.48 -46.37 11.06
N ALA A 496 1.04 -46.20 12.30
CA ALA A 496 -0.38 -46.16 12.66
C ALA A 496 -1.08 -44.90 12.09
N ALA A 497 -0.44 -43.73 12.15
CA ALA A 497 -0.95 -42.50 11.54
C ALA A 497 -1.02 -42.59 10.01
N PHE A 498 0.01 -43.12 9.34
CA PHE A 498 -0.04 -43.40 7.90
C PHE A 498 -1.12 -44.44 7.56
N GLY A 499 -1.31 -45.45 8.41
CA GLY A 499 -2.35 -46.47 8.26
C GLY A 499 -3.76 -45.88 8.17
N GLN A 500 -4.05 -44.80 8.90
CA GLN A 500 -5.33 -44.07 8.78
C GLN A 500 -5.49 -43.44 7.39
N PHE A 501 -4.46 -42.77 6.86
CA PHE A 501 -4.54 -42.12 5.56
C PHE A 501 -4.68 -43.17 4.44
N VAL A 502 -3.90 -44.26 4.50
CA VAL A 502 -3.99 -45.38 3.55
C VAL A 502 -5.36 -46.06 3.58
N THR A 503 -5.91 -46.33 4.77
CA THR A 503 -7.24 -46.95 4.94
C THR A 503 -8.35 -46.07 4.36
N ASN A 504 -8.22 -44.74 4.48
CA ASN A 504 -9.16 -43.77 3.91
C ASN A 504 -8.85 -43.39 2.44
N ASN A 505 -7.91 -44.08 1.78
CA ASN A 505 -7.47 -43.82 0.40
C ASN A 505 -7.03 -42.36 0.16
N LEU A 506 -6.32 -41.77 1.13
CA LEU A 506 -5.72 -40.46 1.05
C LEU A 506 -4.21 -40.59 0.81
N GLN A 507 -3.70 -39.81 -0.16
CA GLN A 507 -2.27 -39.74 -0.44
C GLN A 507 -1.62 -38.70 0.49
N PRO A 508 -0.59 -39.03 1.30
CA PRO A 508 0.08 -38.10 2.19
C PRO A 508 1.05 -37.12 1.46
N ASN A 509 0.76 -36.76 0.20
CA ASN A 509 1.66 -35.97 -0.65
C ASN A 509 1.80 -34.51 -0.21
N GLY A 510 0.83 -33.97 0.54
CA GLY A 510 0.89 -32.67 1.21
C GLY A 510 0.87 -32.80 2.74
N ALA A 511 1.30 -33.95 3.28
CA ALA A 511 1.21 -34.22 4.71
C ALA A 511 2.39 -33.63 5.50
N VAL A 512 2.09 -33.16 6.72
CA VAL A 512 3.00 -32.47 7.63
C VAL A 512 2.82 -33.02 9.04
N TRP A 513 3.91 -33.25 9.76
CA TRP A 513 3.85 -33.64 11.18
C TRP A 513 3.81 -32.40 12.09
N LEU A 514 2.98 -32.45 13.13
CA LEU A 514 2.98 -31.50 14.24
C LEU A 514 3.38 -32.25 15.53
N MET A 515 4.34 -31.71 16.28
CA MET A 515 4.79 -32.26 17.56
C MET A 515 5.34 -31.18 18.49
N SER A 516 5.44 -31.46 19.79
CA SER A 516 6.11 -30.60 20.78
C SER A 516 7.63 -30.66 20.68
N SER A 517 8.33 -29.64 21.21
CA SER A 517 9.81 -29.56 21.10
C SER A 517 10.51 -30.55 22.02
N THR A 518 9.84 -31.04 23.06
CA THR A 518 10.28 -32.16 23.89
C THR A 518 10.32 -33.45 23.05
N THR A 519 9.24 -33.78 22.35
CA THR A 519 9.17 -34.93 21.43
C THR A 519 10.20 -34.81 20.30
N ALA A 520 10.31 -33.65 19.64
CA ALA A 520 11.29 -33.40 18.58
C ALA A 520 12.75 -33.51 19.08
N LEU A 521 13.04 -33.01 20.29
CA LEU A 521 14.35 -33.15 20.94
C LEU A 521 14.67 -34.64 21.16
N THR A 522 13.76 -35.40 21.77
CA THR A 522 13.93 -36.83 22.05
C THR A 522 14.22 -37.63 20.77
N LEU A 523 13.47 -37.39 19.68
CA LEU A 523 13.75 -37.99 18.37
C LEU A 523 15.15 -37.60 17.86
N SER A 524 15.52 -36.32 17.97
CA SER A 524 16.81 -35.82 17.47
C SER A 524 18.05 -36.34 18.22
N ILE A 525 17.88 -36.91 19.43
CA ILE A 525 18.94 -37.53 20.23
C ILE A 525 18.90 -39.07 20.25
N ARG A 526 17.81 -39.70 19.78
CA ARG A 526 17.67 -41.16 19.71
C ARG A 526 18.71 -41.75 18.76
N LYS A 527 19.27 -42.89 19.14
CA LYS A 527 20.36 -43.56 18.44
C LYS A 527 20.08 -45.03 18.30
N ASN A 528 20.48 -45.58 17.16
CA ASN A 528 20.47 -47.03 16.94
C ASN A 528 21.58 -47.73 17.75
N ALA A 529 21.55 -49.06 17.80
CA ALA A 529 22.56 -49.89 18.48
C ALA A 529 24.01 -49.69 17.96
N LEU A 530 24.20 -49.06 16.80
CA LEU A 530 25.50 -48.71 16.23
C LEU A 530 25.98 -47.29 16.65
N GLY A 531 25.22 -46.60 17.52
CA GLY A 531 25.55 -45.28 18.06
C GLY A 531 25.32 -44.11 17.08
N GLN A 532 24.78 -44.38 15.89
CA GLN A 532 24.38 -43.38 14.90
C GLN A 532 23.02 -42.78 15.28
N LYS A 533 22.75 -41.54 14.87
CA LYS A 533 21.39 -40.98 15.00
C LYS A 533 20.39 -41.82 14.21
N GLU A 534 19.26 -42.11 14.81
CA GLU A 534 18.17 -42.84 14.16
C GLU A 534 17.39 -41.95 13.18
N TYR A 535 17.11 -40.71 13.59
CA TYR A 535 16.51 -39.67 12.75
C TYR A 535 17.54 -38.55 12.49
N PRO A 536 18.41 -38.68 11.48
CA PRO A 536 19.47 -37.69 11.22
C PRO A 536 18.93 -36.33 10.79
N ASP A 537 17.81 -36.31 10.05
CA ASP A 537 17.15 -35.10 9.54
C ASP A 537 16.25 -34.40 10.57
N MET A 538 16.20 -34.90 11.82
CA MET A 538 15.44 -34.30 12.92
C MET A 538 16.31 -33.44 13.84
N THR A 539 15.77 -32.27 14.19
CA THR A 539 16.32 -31.36 15.19
C THR A 539 15.24 -30.90 16.16
N MET A 540 15.63 -30.29 17.28
CA MET A 540 14.72 -29.64 18.24
C MET A 540 13.87 -28.51 17.61
N LEU A 541 14.28 -27.96 16.46
CA LEU A 541 13.55 -26.92 15.72
C LEU A 541 12.63 -27.50 14.61
N GLY A 542 12.58 -28.83 14.47
CA GLY A 542 11.94 -29.52 13.35
C GLY A 542 12.96 -30.07 12.35
N GLY A 543 12.50 -30.34 11.14
CA GLY A 543 13.26 -31.05 10.11
C GLY A 543 12.35 -31.96 9.29
N ALA A 544 12.80 -33.17 8.99
CA ALA A 544 11.99 -34.21 8.35
C ALA A 544 11.89 -35.47 9.21
N PHE A 545 10.68 -36.03 9.32
CA PHE A 545 10.37 -37.28 10.01
C PHE A 545 9.57 -38.18 9.07
N GLN A 546 10.00 -39.44 8.90
CA GLN A 546 9.45 -40.37 7.89
C GLN A 546 9.32 -39.76 6.47
N GLY A 547 10.30 -38.95 6.08
CA GLY A 547 10.33 -38.27 4.76
C GLY A 547 9.38 -37.07 4.62
N LEU A 548 8.63 -36.69 5.65
CA LEU A 548 7.71 -35.54 5.65
C LEU A 548 8.20 -34.40 6.55
N PRO A 549 7.91 -33.13 6.22
CA PRO A 549 8.31 -31.99 7.04
C PRO A 549 7.62 -31.96 8.40
N VAL A 550 8.32 -31.42 9.41
CA VAL A 550 7.85 -31.31 10.80
C VAL A 550 7.75 -29.85 11.26
N ILE A 551 6.58 -29.45 11.73
CA ILE A 551 6.37 -28.21 12.50
C ILE A 551 6.45 -28.55 13.99
N VAL A 552 7.36 -27.88 14.70
CA VAL A 552 7.54 -28.05 16.15
C VAL A 552 6.95 -26.87 16.92
N SER A 553 5.97 -27.13 17.80
CA SER A 553 5.35 -26.11 18.66
C SER A 553 4.89 -26.71 19.99
N GLN A 554 5.14 -26.03 21.11
CA GLN A 554 4.85 -26.57 22.44
C GLN A 554 3.35 -26.76 22.69
N TYR A 555 2.49 -25.98 22.02
CA TYR A 555 1.03 -26.05 22.16
C TYR A 555 0.43 -27.39 21.67
N VAL A 556 1.19 -28.22 20.93
CA VAL A 556 0.80 -29.59 20.55
C VAL A 556 0.82 -30.56 21.75
N GLY A 557 1.60 -30.27 22.79
CA GLY A 557 1.70 -31.11 24.00
C GLY A 557 2.17 -32.54 23.74
N ASN A 558 1.58 -33.51 24.43
CA ASN A 558 1.93 -34.95 24.32
C ASN A 558 1.13 -35.64 23.19
N GLN A 559 1.16 -35.05 22.01
CA GLN A 559 0.51 -35.58 20.79
C GLN A 559 1.50 -35.57 19.62
N LEU A 560 1.29 -36.50 18.69
CA LEU A 560 1.90 -36.50 17.35
C LEU A 560 0.76 -36.45 16.35
N VAL A 561 0.68 -35.39 15.55
CA VAL A 561 -0.44 -35.17 14.62
C VAL A 561 0.06 -35.14 13.18
N LEU A 562 -0.53 -35.94 12.31
CA LEU A 562 -0.28 -35.94 10.87
C LEU A 562 -1.40 -35.15 10.18
N VAL A 563 -1.07 -34.11 9.41
CA VAL A 563 -2.03 -33.19 8.78
C VAL A 563 -1.80 -33.14 7.27
N ASN A 564 -2.80 -33.52 6.46
CA ASN A 564 -2.77 -33.29 5.01
C ASN A 564 -3.16 -31.84 4.69
N ALA A 565 -2.17 -30.95 4.60
CA ALA A 565 -2.36 -29.51 4.39
C ALA A 565 -3.35 -29.12 3.26
N PRO A 566 -3.34 -29.74 2.05
CA PRO A 566 -4.28 -29.37 0.97
C PRO A 566 -5.74 -29.77 1.24
N ASP A 567 -6.02 -30.62 2.23
CA ASP A 567 -7.37 -30.98 2.70
C ASP A 567 -7.77 -30.22 4.00
N VAL A 568 -7.04 -29.17 4.38
CA VAL A 568 -7.45 -28.21 5.41
C VAL A 568 -7.69 -26.84 4.78
N TYR A 569 -8.89 -26.29 4.98
CA TYR A 569 -9.24 -24.96 4.53
C TYR A 569 -8.84 -23.89 5.55
N LEU A 570 -8.30 -22.78 5.07
CA LEU A 570 -7.99 -21.58 5.86
C LEU A 570 -8.61 -20.35 5.19
N ALA A 571 -9.40 -19.59 5.95
CA ALA A 571 -9.78 -18.22 5.63
C ALA A 571 -9.02 -17.28 6.57
N ASP A 572 -8.22 -16.38 6.00
CA ASP A 572 -7.38 -15.43 6.73
C ASP A 572 -7.42 -14.09 5.98
N ASP A 573 -7.73 -13.00 6.69
CA ASP A 573 -7.75 -11.66 6.08
C ASP A 573 -6.32 -11.13 5.84
N GLY A 574 -5.31 -11.81 6.41
CA GLY A 574 -3.88 -11.53 6.22
C GLY A 574 -3.39 -10.27 6.95
N GLY A 575 -4.28 -9.38 7.37
CA GLY A 575 -4.00 -8.22 8.22
C GLY A 575 -4.22 -8.49 9.71
N VAL A 576 -3.58 -7.67 10.54
CA VAL A 576 -3.89 -7.50 11.97
C VAL A 576 -4.25 -6.04 12.18
N ALA A 577 -5.46 -5.77 12.68
CA ALA A 577 -5.84 -4.43 13.12
C ALA A 577 -5.26 -4.17 14.50
N VAL A 578 -4.65 -2.99 14.72
CA VAL A 578 -4.18 -2.57 16.03
C VAL A 578 -4.71 -1.18 16.33
N ASP A 579 -5.54 -1.10 17.36
CA ASP A 579 -6.18 0.12 17.85
C ASP A 579 -5.67 0.47 19.25
N MET A 580 -5.89 1.70 19.66
CA MET A 580 -5.55 2.15 21.01
C MET A 580 -6.51 3.24 21.49
N SER A 581 -6.84 3.23 22.78
CA SER A 581 -7.60 4.31 23.42
C SER A 581 -7.14 4.57 24.86
N ARG A 582 -7.19 5.85 25.26
CA ARG A 582 -7.04 6.31 26.65
C ARG A 582 -8.38 6.65 27.31
N GLU A 583 -9.46 6.72 26.52
CA GLU A 583 -10.80 7.12 26.96
C GLU A 583 -11.75 5.91 27.10
N ALA A 584 -11.25 4.71 26.82
CA ALA A 584 -12.00 3.46 27.02
C ALA A 584 -12.29 3.18 28.50
N SER A 585 -13.36 2.43 28.74
CA SER A 585 -13.64 1.78 30.03
C SER A 585 -13.70 0.27 29.80
N LEU A 586 -12.96 -0.50 30.60
CA LEU A 586 -12.73 -1.94 30.38
C LEU A 586 -13.12 -2.79 31.60
N GLU A 587 -13.70 -3.96 31.33
CA GLU A 587 -13.80 -5.05 32.30
C GLU A 587 -12.40 -5.66 32.45
N MET A 588 -11.80 -5.57 33.64
CA MET A 588 -10.41 -6.00 33.88
C MET A 588 -10.30 -7.53 34.08
N GLN A 589 -10.89 -8.31 33.17
CA GLN A 589 -10.97 -9.76 33.24
C GLN A 589 -10.51 -10.40 31.92
N SER A 590 -9.80 -11.54 32.00
CA SER A 590 -9.28 -12.28 30.83
C SER A 590 -10.35 -13.01 30.02
N ALA A 591 -11.56 -13.14 30.57
CA ALA A 591 -12.76 -13.65 29.92
C ALA A 591 -13.93 -12.72 30.30
N PRO A 592 -14.09 -11.57 29.62
CA PRO A 592 -15.14 -10.60 29.96
C PRO A 592 -16.53 -11.15 29.67
N THR A 593 -17.52 -10.73 30.46
CA THR A 593 -18.93 -11.17 30.36
C THR A 593 -19.87 -10.11 29.79
N HIS A 594 -19.36 -8.91 29.50
CA HIS A 594 -20.13 -7.80 28.96
C HIS A 594 -20.60 -8.03 27.50
N ASP A 595 -21.91 -8.17 27.30
CA ASP A 595 -22.56 -8.28 25.98
C ASP A 595 -23.29 -6.98 25.63
N SER A 596 -23.06 -6.45 24.42
CA SER A 596 -23.71 -5.24 23.92
C SER A 596 -25.08 -5.50 23.28
N THR A 597 -25.41 -6.75 22.97
CA THR A 597 -26.71 -7.18 22.45
C THR A 597 -27.68 -7.55 23.58
N THR A 598 -27.17 -8.13 24.66
CA THR A 598 -27.89 -8.43 25.91
C THR A 598 -27.20 -7.76 27.11
N PRO A 599 -27.46 -6.47 27.40
CA PRO A 599 -26.69 -5.69 28.38
C PRO A 599 -26.62 -6.31 29.79
N THR A 600 -25.44 -6.84 30.13
CA THR A 600 -25.09 -7.38 31.45
C THR A 600 -24.44 -6.30 32.32
N PRO A 601 -24.95 -6.00 33.54
CA PRO A 601 -24.30 -5.06 34.44
C PRO A 601 -22.94 -5.60 34.93
N ILE A 602 -21.87 -4.82 34.73
CA ILE A 602 -20.51 -5.16 35.15
C ILE A 602 -19.76 -3.92 35.62
N GLU A 603 -18.74 -4.08 36.47
CA GLU A 603 -17.85 -2.99 36.85
C GLU A 603 -16.78 -2.77 35.77
N LEU A 604 -16.58 -1.51 35.37
CA LEU A 604 -15.62 -1.11 34.33
C LEU A 604 -14.60 -0.12 34.89
N VAL A 605 -13.32 -0.35 34.61
CA VAL A 605 -12.23 0.57 34.96
C VAL A 605 -12.03 1.57 33.82
N SER A 606 -12.19 2.86 34.12
CA SER A 606 -11.92 3.94 33.16
C SER A 606 -10.41 4.14 32.99
N MET A 607 -9.93 4.02 31.76
CA MET A 607 -8.53 4.26 31.40
C MET A 607 -8.13 5.72 31.67
N PHE A 608 -9.04 6.67 31.43
CA PHE A 608 -8.82 8.09 31.69
C PHE A 608 -8.63 8.40 33.18
N GLN A 609 -9.43 7.79 34.08
CA GLN A 609 -9.30 8.00 35.53
C GLN A 609 -8.06 7.31 36.14
N THR A 610 -7.45 6.38 35.41
CA THR A 610 -6.33 5.54 35.89
C THR A 610 -5.01 5.82 35.15
N ASN A 611 -4.91 6.97 34.45
CA ASN A 611 -3.76 7.33 33.60
C ASN A 611 -3.30 6.15 32.72
N SER A 612 -4.23 5.43 32.11
CA SER A 612 -3.95 4.17 31.45
C SER A 612 -4.29 4.22 29.96
N VAL A 613 -3.66 3.32 29.22
CA VAL A 613 -3.72 3.21 27.76
C VAL A 613 -4.03 1.75 27.42
N ALA A 614 -5.17 1.54 26.78
CA ALA A 614 -5.54 0.24 26.24
C ALA A 614 -5.02 0.11 24.80
N ILE A 615 -4.24 -0.94 24.53
CA ILE A 615 -3.82 -1.34 23.18
C ILE A 615 -4.56 -2.63 22.83
N ARG A 616 -5.29 -2.64 21.71
CA ARG A 616 -6.05 -3.78 21.20
C ARG A 616 -5.42 -4.27 19.90
N ALA A 617 -5.21 -5.58 19.78
CA ALA A 617 -4.90 -6.23 18.51
C ALA A 617 -6.05 -7.18 18.12
N GLU A 618 -6.51 -7.14 16.87
CA GLU A 618 -7.57 -8.00 16.32
C GLU A 618 -7.13 -8.65 14.99
N ARG A 619 -7.47 -9.92 14.77
CA ARG A 619 -7.29 -10.63 13.49
C ARG A 619 -8.53 -11.46 13.15
N TRP A 620 -8.93 -11.42 11.88
CA TRP A 620 -10.00 -12.26 11.33
C TRP A 620 -9.41 -13.51 10.68
N ILE A 621 -9.76 -14.67 11.22
CA ILE A 621 -9.22 -15.97 10.81
C ILE A 621 -10.21 -17.10 11.16
N ASN A 622 -10.40 -18.05 10.24
CA ASN A 622 -11.27 -19.21 10.41
C ASN A 622 -10.69 -20.40 9.64
N TRP A 623 -10.87 -21.63 10.12
CA TRP A 623 -10.36 -22.85 9.50
C TRP A 623 -11.34 -24.02 9.68
N LYS A 624 -11.35 -24.96 8.73
CA LYS A 624 -12.09 -26.23 8.84
C LYS A 624 -11.38 -27.32 8.03
N ARG A 625 -11.33 -28.55 8.56
CA ARG A 625 -10.97 -29.74 7.77
C ARG A 625 -11.98 -29.93 6.63
N ARG A 626 -11.49 -30.34 5.45
CA ARG A 626 -12.32 -30.72 4.30
C ARG A 626 -12.92 -32.12 4.44
N ARG A 627 -12.25 -32.99 5.20
CA ARG A 627 -12.59 -34.38 5.50
C ARG A 627 -12.02 -34.72 6.89
N ASP A 628 -12.69 -35.53 7.68
CA ASP A 628 -12.17 -35.88 9.01
C ASP A 628 -10.84 -36.63 8.95
N ALA A 629 -10.73 -37.60 8.03
CA ALA A 629 -9.51 -38.37 7.78
C ALA A 629 -8.33 -37.57 7.19
N ALA A 630 -8.48 -36.26 6.93
CA ALA A 630 -7.37 -35.39 6.54
C ALA A 630 -6.35 -35.14 7.66
N VAL A 631 -6.68 -35.55 8.89
CA VAL A 631 -5.81 -35.47 10.07
C VAL A 631 -5.84 -36.81 10.81
N ALA A 632 -4.69 -37.25 11.32
CA ALA A 632 -4.58 -38.37 12.24
C ALA A 632 -3.85 -37.92 13.51
N VAL A 633 -4.35 -38.34 14.67
CA VAL A 633 -3.83 -37.93 15.99
C VAL A 633 -3.35 -39.17 16.74
N ILE A 634 -2.09 -39.17 17.16
CA ILE A 634 -1.56 -40.06 18.17
C ILE A 634 -1.55 -39.32 19.52
N SER A 635 -2.14 -39.89 20.56
CA SER A 635 -2.30 -39.28 21.88
C SER A 635 -1.49 -39.99 22.97
N GLY A 636 -1.06 -39.24 23.99
CA GLY A 636 -0.26 -39.79 25.09
C GLY A 636 1.19 -40.09 24.69
N VAL A 637 1.73 -39.35 23.71
CA VAL A 637 3.08 -39.55 23.18
C VAL A 637 4.13 -39.26 24.25
N ASP A 638 4.94 -40.28 24.54
CA ASP A 638 6.19 -40.19 25.30
C ASP A 638 7.21 -41.17 24.71
N TYR A 639 8.22 -40.63 24.03
CA TYR A 639 9.31 -41.39 23.43
C TYR A 639 10.59 -41.39 24.30
N SER A 640 10.55 -40.83 25.51
CA SER A 640 11.72 -40.76 26.41
C SER A 640 12.18 -42.12 26.92
N THR A 641 11.28 -43.10 26.94
CA THR A 641 11.52 -44.48 27.38
C THR A 641 12.03 -45.40 26.27
N GLY A 642 11.88 -45.01 25.00
CA GLY A 642 12.13 -45.83 23.81
C GLY A 642 13.60 -46.09 23.45
N ALA A 643 14.51 -46.11 24.42
CA ALA A 643 15.94 -46.40 24.23
C ALA A 643 16.24 -47.91 24.41
N THR A 644 15.50 -48.76 23.70
CA THR A 644 15.64 -50.22 23.76
C THR A 644 16.79 -50.71 22.86
N SER A 645 17.95 -50.91 23.49
CA SER A 645 19.02 -51.88 23.19
C SER A 645 19.16 -52.40 21.75
#